data_AF-A0A949TQ67-F1
#
_entry.id   AF-A0A949TQ67-F1
#
_cell.length_a   1.000
_cell.length_b   1.000
_cell.length_c   1.000
_cell.angle_alpha   90.00
_cell.angle_beta   90.00
_cell.angle_gamma   90.00
#
_symmetry.space_group_name_H-M   'P 1'
#
loop_
_entity.id
_entity.type
_entity.pdbx_description
1 polymer ?
#
loop_
_entity_poly.entity_id
_entity_poly.type
_entity_poly.pdbx_seq_one_letter_code
_entity_poly.pdbx_strand_id
1 'polypeptide(L)'
;MTVTTSLKPGIAARRIASFEKRFGQEHLYLAYHAALPLVLTSDILYSLWINFRQDICGQALDIPWFAVSDLLLSSLCNEVGYELYQMDATVRNELLNRLKQDERFGKTRVEELSNFLLDYIHQQLRSNEPDVQNLAKAQRWAALAYTRPHKTTYELALAFSRLNFDNPAEILRMSSLLETLALPIQGFQSLLTYARGISAFIRGNIEVATAHLKELASVDNQIRIAGVKLPIPAPVQSKLNALHSEHTINFCRANLQGQSFEGKDLTGADFSYSDIQGTDFTNAILVGAKFTHTTAGLRNSWNPIIIFCSILLSLSSGIGAIIMGYYLQSFVISPPNEATYIFAVSILLLFTVICIVIFRRGIEATLGSVTLAITGILALVATIILPANWSWGEKTILAIAGIIALVVGGSSARLGVLGFLGEWATRWTIAVGVLFGCSSSFVQAKLDAWFAIYNYNYELNNLIVQDIILALVAAIGSILAEAIGMALAMIVNRTLALTVSLCCIPIWFLFLIRSGTGLDSAGSTLILISIAGLGFYVGWQAIKGNEKYAFVVNATVAATSFWMRGTSFRGANLTDADFSDATLKGVDFSDANLTRTSWFHAKELNLACVGESYLKSPKIKELMTTGLGQDKNFDYLSLKGLNLSGANLEDASFIGADLSQANLQDANLCGAKLVKTQLEQADFTGACLTGACIQDWKIARSTKLDGVECDYIYTRLTTPDNPNPCRQPEDYQKTFEPGDFADFVQYIESLRSD
;
A
#
# COMPACT_ATOMS: atom_id res chain seq x y z
N MET A 1 30.57 20.93 39.80
CA MET A 1 31.44 20.49 38.69
C MET A 1 31.79 21.71 37.86
N THR A 2 33.07 22.09 37.86
CA THR A 2 33.62 23.22 37.11
C THR A 2 33.51 22.97 35.62
N VAL A 3 32.97 23.92 34.87
CA VAL A 3 33.01 23.91 33.40
C VAL A 3 34.48 23.95 32.99
N THR A 4 35.02 22.81 32.58
CA THR A 4 36.37 22.73 32.01
C THR A 4 36.34 23.45 30.67
N THR A 5 36.77 24.71 30.66
CA THR A 5 37.10 25.42 29.42
C THR A 5 38.13 24.59 28.67
N SER A 6 37.76 24.04 27.50
CA SER A 6 38.65 23.18 26.73
C SER A 6 39.95 23.92 26.40
N LEU A 7 41.08 23.30 26.72
CA LEU A 7 42.39 23.85 26.41
C LEU A 7 42.54 23.98 24.89
N LYS A 8 43.11 25.11 24.42
CA LYS A 8 43.44 25.28 23.00
C LYS A 8 44.41 24.18 22.56
N PRO A 9 44.30 23.62 21.33
CA PRO A 9 45.13 22.50 20.85
C PRO A 9 46.64 22.75 21.00
N GLY A 10 47.12 23.96 20.70
CA GLY A 10 48.54 24.32 20.86
C GLY A 10 49.03 24.39 22.32
N ILE A 11 48.15 24.38 23.31
CA ILE A 11 48.53 24.26 24.74
C ILE A 11 48.64 22.78 25.12
N ALA A 12 47.72 21.93 24.66
CA ALA A 12 47.78 20.49 24.88
C ALA A 12 49.08 19.88 24.34
N ALA A 13 49.44 20.19 23.09
CA ALA A 13 50.69 19.74 22.49
C ALA A 13 51.94 20.18 23.29
N ARG A 14 51.94 21.40 23.85
CA ARG A 14 53.02 21.90 24.71
C ARG A 14 53.10 21.19 26.05
N ARG A 15 51.95 20.85 26.67
CA ARG A 15 51.93 20.08 27.92
C ARG A 15 52.48 18.67 27.70
N ILE A 16 52.10 18.02 26.61
CA ILE A 16 52.60 16.69 26.24
C ILE A 16 54.11 16.74 26.00
N ALA A 17 54.61 17.71 25.23
CA ALA A 17 56.05 17.88 24.99
C ALA A 17 56.83 18.17 26.28
N SER A 18 56.25 18.95 27.21
CA SER A 18 56.88 19.23 28.51
C SER A 18 56.90 17.98 29.40
N PHE A 19 55.89 17.12 29.31
CA PHE A 19 55.83 15.85 30.03
C PHE A 19 56.91 14.89 29.52
N GLU A 20 56.98 14.70 28.20
CA GLU A 20 58.01 13.88 27.55
C GLU A 20 59.42 14.36 27.87
N LYS A 21 59.68 15.67 27.79
CA LYS A 21 60.99 16.24 28.13
C LYS A 21 61.39 15.97 29.58
N ARG A 22 60.43 15.91 30.49
CA ARG A 22 60.70 15.74 31.93
C ARG A 22 60.91 14.28 32.31
N PHE A 23 60.11 13.37 31.76
CA PHE A 23 60.05 11.99 32.22
C PHE A 23 60.62 10.97 31.23
N GLY A 24 60.73 11.32 29.94
CA GLY A 24 61.19 10.42 28.89
C GLY A 24 60.06 9.95 27.98
N GLN A 25 60.46 9.24 26.92
CA GLN A 25 59.55 8.73 25.90
C GLN A 25 58.78 7.49 26.39
N GLU A 26 59.39 6.73 27.29
CA GLU A 26 58.83 5.54 27.91
C GLU A 26 57.57 5.89 28.73
N HIS A 27 57.61 6.99 29.48
CA HIS A 27 56.43 7.53 30.18
C HIS A 27 55.36 8.05 29.21
N LEU A 28 55.78 8.59 28.05
CA LEU A 28 54.83 9.05 27.03
C LEU A 28 54.06 7.87 26.42
N TYR A 29 54.68 6.69 26.25
CA TYR A 29 53.97 5.49 25.82
C TYR A 29 52.88 5.05 26.81
N LEU A 30 53.14 5.14 28.12
CA LEU A 30 52.10 4.91 29.12
C LEU A 30 50.98 5.95 29.02
N ALA A 31 51.33 7.22 28.79
CA ALA A 31 50.36 8.29 28.60
C ALA A 31 49.48 8.05 27.34
N TYR A 32 50.04 7.49 26.26
CA TYR A 32 49.26 7.08 25.09
C TYR A 32 48.22 6.02 25.44
N HIS A 33 48.63 4.95 26.15
CA HIS A 33 47.71 3.89 26.57
C HIS A 33 46.63 4.40 27.54
N ALA A 34 47.03 5.27 28.48
CA ALA A 34 46.15 5.88 29.47
C ALA A 34 45.18 6.93 28.89
N ALA A 35 45.33 7.31 27.62
CA ALA A 35 44.43 8.27 27.00
C ALA A 35 43.10 7.63 26.56
N LEU A 36 43.01 6.30 26.41
CA LEU A 36 41.74 5.66 26.00
C LEU A 36 40.68 5.67 27.13
N PRO A 37 41.00 5.26 28.38
CA PRO A 37 40.02 5.34 29.46
C PRO A 37 39.62 6.78 29.78
N LEU A 38 38.33 7.00 30.08
CA LEU A 38 37.81 8.32 30.48
C LEU A 38 38.24 8.73 31.87
N VAL A 39 38.29 7.76 32.79
CA VAL A 39 38.68 7.94 34.18
C VAL A 39 39.81 6.97 34.50
N LEU A 40 40.79 7.46 35.24
CA LEU A 40 42.01 6.77 35.60
C LEU A 40 42.04 6.54 37.11
N THR A 41 42.22 5.28 37.50
CA THR A 41 42.60 4.87 38.84
C THR A 41 44.05 4.38 38.82
N SER A 42 44.66 4.26 40.00
CA SER A 42 45.94 3.56 40.12
C SER A 42 45.86 2.14 39.56
N ASP A 43 44.76 1.42 39.85
CA ASP A 43 44.54 0.04 39.44
C ASP A 43 44.50 -0.16 37.91
N ILE A 44 43.72 0.66 37.18
CA ILE A 44 43.64 0.53 35.73
C ILE A 44 44.97 0.90 35.05
N LEU A 45 45.71 1.87 35.61
CA LEU A 45 47.01 2.25 35.07
C LEU A 45 48.08 1.19 35.30
N TYR A 46 48.12 0.54 36.47
CA TYR A 46 48.99 -0.60 36.69
C TYR A 46 48.60 -1.79 35.80
N SER A 47 47.30 -2.00 35.60
CA SER A 47 46.80 -3.04 34.69
C SER A 47 47.16 -2.76 33.23
N LEU A 48 47.12 -1.50 32.79
CA LEU A 48 47.63 -1.11 31.47
C LEU A 48 49.14 -1.32 31.38
N TRP A 49 49.89 -0.90 32.39
CA TRP A 49 51.33 -1.04 32.44
C TRP A 49 51.79 -2.51 32.35
N ILE A 50 51.12 -3.43 33.04
CA ILE A 50 51.52 -4.85 33.05
C ILE A 50 51.13 -5.57 31.75
N ASN A 51 50.01 -5.22 31.13
CA ASN A 51 49.52 -5.88 29.91
C ASN A 51 50.15 -5.31 28.62
N PHE A 52 50.56 -4.04 28.62
CA PHE A 52 51.10 -3.36 27.43
C PHE A 52 52.57 -3.00 27.58
N ARG A 53 53.41 -4.01 27.86
CA ARG A 53 54.87 -3.89 28.01
C ARG A 53 55.63 -3.87 26.68
N GLN A 54 55.00 -4.32 25.62
CA GLN A 54 55.55 -4.42 24.27
C GLN A 54 54.69 -3.63 23.29
N ASP A 55 55.30 -3.20 22.18
CA ASP A 55 54.61 -2.61 21.04
C ASP A 55 53.98 -3.68 20.13
N ILE A 56 53.31 -3.27 19.03
CA ILE A 56 52.63 -4.22 18.13
C ILE A 56 53.59 -5.11 17.34
N CYS A 57 54.88 -4.76 17.30
CA CYS A 57 55.94 -5.52 16.66
C CYS A 57 56.67 -6.44 17.65
N GLY A 58 56.26 -6.47 18.91
CA GLY A 58 56.85 -7.29 19.98
C GLY A 58 58.11 -6.70 20.61
N GLN A 59 58.48 -5.45 20.32
CA GLN A 59 59.63 -4.81 20.95
C GLN A 59 59.24 -4.25 22.34
N ALA A 60 60.17 -4.30 23.28
CA ALA A 60 59.95 -3.76 24.61
C ALA A 60 59.74 -2.23 24.59
N LEU A 61 58.81 -1.75 25.42
CA LEU A 61 58.56 -0.33 25.64
C LEU A 61 59.32 0.23 26.85
N ASP A 62 59.91 -0.65 27.67
CA ASP A 62 60.73 -0.34 28.85
C ASP A 62 60.11 0.66 29.84
N ILE A 63 58.78 0.72 29.90
CA ILE A 63 58.03 1.61 30.79
C ILE A 63 58.32 1.23 32.25
N PRO A 64 58.87 2.14 33.08
CA PRO A 64 59.13 1.84 34.48
C PRO A 64 57.83 1.77 35.28
N TRP A 65 57.78 0.93 36.32
CA TRP A 65 56.56 0.74 37.12
C TRP A 65 56.10 2.03 37.83
N PHE A 66 57.03 2.91 38.20
CA PHE A 66 56.74 4.20 38.84
C PHE A 66 56.22 5.26 37.85
N ALA A 67 56.22 4.99 36.54
CA ALA A 67 55.61 5.89 35.54
C ALA A 67 54.11 6.11 35.80
N VAL A 68 53.44 5.15 36.45
CA VAL A 68 52.03 5.27 36.86
C VAL A 68 51.83 6.48 37.79
N SER A 69 52.64 6.58 38.84
CA SER A 69 52.59 7.69 39.80
C SER A 69 53.00 9.01 39.16
N ASP A 70 54.06 9.00 38.33
CA ASP A 70 54.51 10.20 37.61
C ASP A 70 53.43 10.74 36.67
N LEU A 71 52.71 9.86 35.97
CA LEU A 71 51.62 10.24 35.07
C LEU A 71 50.43 10.83 35.83
N LEU A 72 49.97 10.17 36.90
CA LEU A 72 48.84 10.62 37.72
C LEU A 72 49.07 11.99 38.34
N LEU A 73 50.30 12.26 38.80
CA LEU A 73 50.69 13.52 39.44
C LEU A 73 51.19 14.58 38.44
N SER A 74 51.18 14.27 37.14
CA SER A 74 51.61 15.21 36.10
C SER A 74 50.54 16.24 35.75
N SER A 75 50.94 17.28 35.00
CA SER A 75 50.02 18.27 34.44
C SER A 75 49.09 17.74 33.33
N LEU A 76 49.21 16.46 32.96
CA LEU A 76 48.32 15.82 31.99
C LEU A 76 47.02 15.34 32.64
N CYS A 77 47.05 15.05 33.93
CA CYS A 77 45.93 14.51 34.71
C CYS A 77 45.43 15.53 35.73
N ASN A 78 44.14 15.49 36.04
CA ASN A 78 43.55 16.23 37.15
C ASN A 78 42.79 15.24 38.05
N GLU A 79 42.89 15.43 39.37
CA GLU A 79 42.07 14.69 40.32
C GLU A 79 40.63 15.20 40.28
N VAL A 80 39.68 14.28 40.06
CA VAL A 80 38.24 14.57 39.94
C VAL A 80 37.41 13.93 41.06
N GLY A 81 38.02 13.07 41.87
CA GLY A 81 37.43 12.43 43.03
C GLY A 81 38.50 11.64 43.80
N TYR A 82 38.11 11.01 44.92
CA TYR A 82 39.03 10.21 45.72
C TYR A 82 39.62 9.08 44.87
N GLU A 83 40.93 9.15 44.60
CA GLU A 83 41.68 8.22 43.74
C GLU A 83 41.18 8.13 42.28
N LEU A 84 40.42 9.13 41.82
CA LEU A 84 39.91 9.23 40.45
C LEU A 84 40.56 10.41 39.74
N TYR A 85 41.20 10.12 38.62
CA TYR A 85 41.90 11.11 37.80
C TYR A 85 41.31 11.14 36.39
N GLN A 86 41.43 12.29 35.72
CA GLN A 86 40.97 12.46 34.36
C GLN A 86 41.98 13.31 33.56
N MET A 87 42.27 12.90 32.33
CA MET A 87 43.00 13.74 31.39
C MET A 87 42.08 14.80 30.78
N ASP A 88 42.61 16.01 30.57
CA ASP A 88 41.87 17.03 29.81
C ASP A 88 41.50 16.49 28.42
N ALA A 89 40.27 16.76 27.96
CA ALA A 89 39.77 16.19 26.71
C ALA A 89 40.67 16.53 25.52
N THR A 90 41.22 17.75 25.42
CA THR A 90 42.12 18.12 24.32
C THR A 90 43.46 17.39 24.42
N VAL A 91 44.02 17.23 25.63
CA VAL A 91 45.26 16.47 25.85
C VAL A 91 45.08 15.01 25.46
N ARG A 92 44.00 14.40 25.96
CA ARG A 92 43.65 13.00 25.68
C ARG A 92 43.49 12.76 24.18
N ASN A 93 42.77 13.64 23.50
CA ASN A 93 42.54 13.55 22.06
C ASN A 93 43.85 13.67 21.25
N GLU A 94 44.75 14.57 21.66
CA GLU A 94 46.07 14.72 21.05
C GLU A 94 46.95 13.47 21.28
N LEU A 95 46.95 12.91 22.49
CA LEU A 95 47.67 11.65 22.79
C LEU A 95 47.16 10.48 21.95
N LEU A 96 45.84 10.31 21.83
CA LEU A 96 45.25 9.26 20.99
C LEU A 96 45.52 9.47 19.50
N ASN A 97 45.58 10.71 19.03
CA ASN A 97 45.97 11.00 17.66
C ASN A 97 47.43 10.61 17.40
N ARG A 98 48.34 10.93 18.33
CA ARG A 98 49.76 10.52 18.24
C ARG A 98 49.92 9.01 18.31
N LEU A 99 49.23 8.33 19.24
CA LEU A 99 49.20 6.87 19.33
C LEU A 99 48.84 6.22 17.97
N LYS A 100 47.81 6.76 17.29
CA LYS A 100 47.38 6.22 15.98
C LYS A 100 48.37 6.48 14.84
N GLN A 101 49.17 7.53 14.94
CA GLN A 101 50.16 7.92 13.93
C GLN A 101 51.52 7.27 14.15
N ASP A 102 51.78 6.78 15.36
CA ASP A 102 53.02 6.13 15.74
C ASP A 102 53.11 4.71 15.13
N GLU A 103 54.18 4.44 14.40
CA GLU A 103 54.41 3.16 13.70
C GLU A 103 54.50 1.97 14.66
N ARG A 104 54.86 2.19 15.94
CA ARG A 104 54.93 1.13 16.95
C ARG A 104 53.55 0.68 17.45
N PHE A 105 52.50 1.47 17.22
CA PHE A 105 51.19 1.26 17.83
C PHE A 105 50.05 1.22 16.80
N GLY A 106 49.92 2.29 16.01
CA GLY A 106 48.88 2.42 15.01
C GLY A 106 47.46 2.24 15.54
N LYS A 107 46.54 1.87 14.64
CA LYS A 107 45.15 1.55 14.99
C LYS A 107 45.03 0.24 15.78
N THR A 108 45.89 -0.73 15.51
CA THR A 108 45.90 -2.04 16.17
C THR A 108 46.02 -1.90 17.69
N ARG A 109 46.93 -1.05 18.19
CA ARG A 109 47.03 -0.81 19.64
C ARG A 109 45.76 -0.19 20.23
N VAL A 110 45.05 0.66 19.49
CA VAL A 110 43.76 1.23 19.95
C VAL A 110 42.71 0.13 20.12
N GLU A 111 42.67 -0.84 19.20
CA GLU A 111 41.78 -2.00 19.28
C GLU A 111 42.12 -2.89 20.48
N GLU A 112 43.41 -3.19 20.70
CA GLU A 112 43.87 -3.96 21.85
C GLU A 112 43.51 -3.27 23.19
N LEU A 113 43.74 -1.96 23.28
CA LEU A 113 43.38 -1.16 24.46
C LEU A 113 41.86 -1.12 24.67
N SER A 114 41.08 -1.03 23.59
CA SER A 114 39.61 -1.06 23.64
C SER A 114 39.11 -2.40 24.18
N ASN A 115 39.61 -3.51 23.65
CA ASN A 115 39.24 -4.85 24.11
C ASN A 115 39.63 -5.06 25.56
N PHE A 116 40.86 -4.68 25.94
CA PHE A 116 41.31 -4.71 27.32
C PHE A 116 40.38 -3.90 28.24
N LEU A 117 40.00 -2.67 27.84
CA LEU A 117 39.13 -1.83 28.65
C LEU A 117 37.74 -2.44 28.81
N LEU A 118 37.20 -3.07 27.76
CA LEU A 118 35.90 -3.77 27.81
C LEU A 118 35.93 -4.98 28.75
N ASP A 119 37.02 -5.75 28.73
CA ASP A 119 37.22 -6.89 29.62
C ASP A 119 37.40 -6.41 31.08
N TYR A 120 38.20 -5.36 31.28
CA TYR A 120 38.46 -4.77 32.59
C TYR A 120 37.18 -4.27 33.27
N ILE A 121 36.25 -3.67 32.52
CA ILE A 121 34.99 -3.12 33.07
C ILE A 121 33.84 -4.13 33.12
N HIS A 122 34.03 -5.37 32.65
CA HIS A 122 32.95 -6.32 32.44
C HIS A 122 32.18 -6.66 33.73
N GLN A 123 32.87 -6.75 34.87
CA GLN A 123 32.22 -6.97 36.17
C GLN A 123 31.51 -5.71 36.69
N GLN A 124 32.13 -4.53 36.52
CA GLN A 124 31.57 -3.25 36.96
C GLN A 124 30.27 -2.91 36.21
N LEU A 125 30.14 -3.31 34.94
CA LEU A 125 28.89 -3.17 34.17
C LEU A 125 27.71 -3.94 34.81
N ARG A 126 27.99 -5.01 35.56
CA ARG A 126 27.00 -5.85 36.26
C ARG A 126 26.85 -5.48 37.74
N SER A 127 27.54 -4.44 38.21
CA SER A 127 27.44 -3.99 39.60
C SER A 127 26.03 -3.50 39.93
N ASN A 128 25.59 -3.76 41.15
CA ASN A 128 24.34 -3.21 41.70
C ASN A 128 24.50 -1.76 42.17
N GLU A 129 25.74 -1.25 42.26
CA GLU A 129 26.01 0.15 42.64
C GLU A 129 25.89 1.07 41.41
N PRO A 130 24.96 2.05 41.42
CA PRO A 130 24.69 2.88 40.26
C PRO A 130 25.90 3.69 39.76
N ASP A 131 26.71 4.22 40.68
CA ASP A 131 27.87 5.05 40.32
C ASP A 131 28.96 4.24 39.62
N VAL A 132 29.26 3.04 40.14
CA VAL A 132 30.19 2.09 39.54
C VAL A 132 29.69 1.66 38.16
N GLN A 133 28.40 1.32 38.04
CA GLN A 133 27.81 0.93 36.78
C GLN A 133 27.81 2.08 35.76
N ASN A 134 27.49 3.31 36.17
CA ASN A 134 27.46 4.48 35.29
C ASN A 134 28.86 4.85 34.79
N LEU A 135 29.87 4.74 35.65
CA LEU A 135 31.27 4.92 35.26
C LEU A 135 31.68 3.84 34.25
N ALA A 136 31.34 2.58 34.50
CA ALA A 136 31.63 1.48 33.59
C ALA A 136 30.93 1.66 32.22
N LYS A 137 29.68 2.14 32.18
CA LYS A 137 28.98 2.48 30.92
C LYS A 137 29.72 3.57 30.14
N ALA A 138 30.18 4.62 30.81
CA ALA A 138 30.95 5.69 30.16
C ALA A 138 32.27 5.14 29.58
N GLN A 139 33.01 4.34 30.35
CA GLN A 139 34.24 3.68 29.89
C GLN A 139 33.98 2.74 28.71
N ARG A 140 32.87 2.00 28.72
CA ARG A 140 32.44 1.15 27.60
C ARG A 140 32.24 1.98 26.32
N TRP A 141 31.52 3.10 26.41
CA TRP A 141 31.32 3.97 25.25
C TRP A 141 32.64 4.58 24.77
N ALA A 142 33.57 4.91 25.66
CA ALA A 142 34.89 5.38 25.26
C ALA A 142 35.71 4.32 24.50
N ALA A 143 35.69 3.06 24.98
CA ALA A 143 36.33 1.94 24.30
C ALA A 143 35.73 1.74 22.89
N LEU A 144 34.40 1.66 22.82
CA LEU A 144 33.68 1.41 21.57
C LEU A 144 33.72 2.61 20.61
N ALA A 145 33.88 3.85 21.08
CA ALA A 145 33.82 5.01 20.20
C ALA A 145 34.88 4.96 19.08
N TYR A 146 36.08 4.44 19.39
CA TYR A 146 37.19 4.38 18.45
C TYR A 146 37.20 3.15 17.55
N THR A 147 36.56 2.06 17.99
CA THR A 147 36.55 0.76 17.29
C THR A 147 35.22 0.46 16.61
N ARG A 148 34.11 0.96 17.16
CA ARG A 148 32.72 0.74 16.72
C ARG A 148 31.87 2.00 16.88
N PRO A 149 32.13 3.08 16.10
CA PRO A 149 31.50 4.38 16.27
C PRO A 149 29.97 4.36 16.05
N HIS A 150 29.47 3.55 15.11
CA HIS A 150 28.02 3.40 14.87
C HIS A 150 27.30 2.79 16.07
N LYS A 151 27.82 1.66 16.60
CA LYS A 151 27.28 1.00 17.79
C LYS A 151 27.28 1.93 19.00
N THR A 152 28.38 2.67 19.18
CA THR A 152 28.50 3.64 20.28
C THR A 152 27.47 4.75 20.15
N THR A 153 27.25 5.24 18.93
CA THR A 153 26.22 6.26 18.66
C THR A 153 24.83 5.74 18.93
N TYR A 154 24.51 4.51 18.51
CA TYR A 154 23.24 3.86 18.85
C TYR A 154 23.05 3.72 20.37
N GLU A 155 24.04 3.17 21.08
CA GLU A 155 23.97 3.01 22.54
C GLU A 155 23.79 4.35 23.26
N LEU A 156 24.48 5.41 22.81
CA LEU A 156 24.35 6.77 23.34
C LEU A 156 22.98 7.40 23.00
N ALA A 157 22.49 7.27 21.77
CA ALA A 157 21.17 7.74 21.37
C ALA A 157 20.07 7.05 22.20
N LEU A 158 20.19 5.74 22.42
CA LEU A 158 19.30 4.98 23.30
C LEU A 158 19.40 5.43 24.77
N ALA A 159 20.58 5.82 25.24
CA ALA A 159 20.71 6.41 26.56
C ALA A 159 19.99 7.77 26.64
N PHE A 160 20.17 8.64 25.63
CA PHE A 160 19.49 9.92 25.52
C PHE A 160 17.97 9.80 25.43
N SER A 161 17.44 8.79 24.75
CA SER A 161 15.98 8.59 24.63
C SER A 161 15.31 8.21 25.96
N ARG A 162 16.09 7.67 26.90
CA ARG A 162 15.64 7.25 28.24
C ARG A 162 15.84 8.33 29.31
N LEU A 163 16.50 9.45 28.98
CA LEU A 163 16.73 10.52 29.95
C LEU A 163 15.42 11.20 30.34
N ASN A 164 15.28 11.47 31.64
CA ASN A 164 14.20 12.30 32.13
C ASN A 164 14.61 13.79 32.09
N PHE A 165 13.82 14.62 31.41
CA PHE A 165 14.04 16.08 31.35
C PHE A 165 13.92 16.80 32.70
N ASP A 166 13.35 16.15 33.72
CA ASP A 166 13.30 16.69 35.07
C ASP A 166 14.64 16.59 35.83
N ASN A 167 15.62 15.85 35.28
CA ASN A 167 16.96 15.70 35.87
C ASN A 167 18.04 16.44 35.04
N PRO A 168 18.20 17.77 35.21
CA PRO A 168 19.11 18.57 34.39
C PRO A 168 20.58 18.17 34.55
N ALA A 169 20.98 17.65 35.72
CA ALA A 169 22.34 17.24 35.99
C ALA A 169 22.76 16.04 35.12
N GLU A 170 21.85 15.07 34.94
CA GLU A 170 22.13 13.87 34.16
C GLU A 170 22.26 14.17 32.66
N ILE A 171 21.42 15.07 32.14
CA ILE A 171 21.49 15.55 30.77
C ILE A 171 22.80 16.27 30.50
N LEU A 172 23.18 17.21 31.37
CA LEU A 172 24.44 17.94 31.21
C LEU A 172 25.65 17.01 31.29
N ARG A 173 25.61 16.01 32.18
CA ARG A 173 26.64 14.96 32.27
C ARG A 173 26.74 14.17 30.97
N MET A 174 25.61 13.73 30.41
CA MET A 174 25.58 12.94 29.17
C MET A 174 26.02 13.78 27.95
N SER A 175 25.59 15.04 27.84
CA SER A 175 26.05 15.95 26.79
C SER A 175 27.55 16.23 26.90
N SER A 176 28.08 16.39 28.11
CA SER A 176 29.53 16.56 28.33
C SER A 176 30.33 15.32 27.94
N LEU A 177 29.79 14.13 28.23
CA LEU A 177 30.38 12.86 27.83
C LEU A 177 30.40 12.74 26.30
N LEU A 178 29.29 13.10 25.64
CA LEU A 178 29.20 13.09 24.18
C LEU A 178 30.21 14.05 23.52
N GLU A 179 30.33 15.28 24.03
CA GLU A 179 31.34 16.25 23.57
C GLU A 179 32.76 15.71 23.75
N THR A 180 33.01 15.02 24.87
CA THR A 180 34.29 14.35 25.12
C THR A 180 34.56 13.26 24.08
N LEU A 181 33.52 12.55 23.62
CA LEU A 181 33.61 11.52 22.58
C LEU A 181 33.41 12.05 21.16
N ALA A 182 33.32 13.37 20.94
CA ALA A 182 32.94 13.95 19.65
C ALA A 182 33.90 13.63 18.50
N LEU A 183 35.21 13.53 18.76
CA LEU A 183 36.21 13.20 17.74
C LEU A 183 36.04 11.78 17.16
N PRO A 184 35.99 10.71 17.96
CA PRO A 184 35.80 9.36 17.42
C PRO A 184 34.45 9.16 16.73
N ILE A 185 33.39 9.86 17.16
CA ILE A 185 32.04 9.74 16.57
C ILE A 185 31.77 10.79 15.48
N GLN A 186 32.81 11.35 14.84
CA GLN A 186 32.69 12.48 13.91
C GLN A 186 31.64 12.31 12.79
N GLY A 187 31.38 11.07 12.36
CA GLY A 187 30.33 10.73 11.39
C GLY A 187 28.89 10.98 11.89
N PHE A 188 28.70 11.29 13.17
CA PHE A 188 27.41 11.46 13.82
C PHE A 188 27.24 12.86 14.43
N GLN A 189 27.53 13.89 13.63
CA GLN A 189 27.28 15.29 14.01
C GLN A 189 25.84 15.52 14.47
N SER A 190 24.87 14.77 13.92
CA SER A 190 23.47 14.85 14.33
C SER A 190 23.27 14.62 15.83
N LEU A 191 23.92 13.60 16.41
CA LEU A 191 23.77 13.30 17.85
C LEU A 191 24.37 14.42 18.71
N LEU A 192 25.48 15.00 18.25
CA LEU A 192 26.16 16.11 18.91
C LEU A 192 25.31 17.38 18.86
N THR A 193 24.74 17.70 17.70
CA THR A 193 23.81 18.82 17.51
C THR A 193 22.57 18.64 18.39
N TYR A 194 22.04 17.42 18.50
CA TYR A 194 20.92 17.13 19.40
C TYR A 194 21.30 17.39 20.87
N ALA A 195 22.42 16.83 21.34
CA ALA A 195 22.86 17.01 22.73
C ALA A 195 23.16 18.47 23.08
N ARG A 196 23.67 19.26 22.12
CA ARG A 196 23.85 20.72 22.24
C ARG A 196 22.52 21.44 22.33
N GLY A 197 21.55 21.09 21.49
CA GLY A 197 20.20 21.64 21.52
C GLY A 197 19.49 21.39 22.85
N ILE A 198 19.54 20.15 23.35
CA ILE A 198 18.98 19.79 24.66
C ILE A 198 19.72 20.49 25.81
N SER A 199 21.05 20.57 25.76
CA SER A 199 21.85 21.30 26.76
C SER A 199 21.49 22.79 26.79
N ALA A 200 21.26 23.42 25.62
CA ALA A 200 20.81 24.80 25.52
C ALA A 200 19.40 24.98 26.12
N PHE A 201 18.50 24.02 25.92
CA PHE A 201 17.17 24.02 26.52
C PHE A 201 17.23 23.98 28.05
N ILE A 202 18.01 23.06 28.63
CA ILE A 202 18.19 22.95 30.08
C ILE A 202 18.80 24.22 30.69
N ARG A 203 19.62 24.95 29.92
CA ARG A 203 20.17 26.26 30.32
C ARG A 203 19.19 27.43 30.15
N GLY A 204 17.94 27.17 29.75
CA GLY A 204 16.90 28.18 29.56
C GLY A 204 16.96 28.91 28.21
N ASN A 205 17.85 28.53 27.30
CA ASN A 205 18.00 29.17 25.99
C ASN A 205 17.18 28.43 24.92
N ILE A 206 15.88 28.67 24.92
CA ILE A 206 14.93 28.02 24.01
C ILE A 206 15.24 28.36 22.54
N GLU A 207 15.73 29.56 22.23
CA GLU A 207 16.04 29.98 20.86
C GLU A 207 17.18 29.16 20.26
N VAL A 208 18.30 29.06 20.99
CA VAL A 208 19.46 28.27 20.56
C VAL A 208 19.11 26.77 20.51
N ALA A 209 18.31 26.29 21.46
CA ALA A 209 17.79 24.92 21.43
C ALA A 209 16.95 24.65 20.17
N THR A 210 16.05 25.57 19.83
CA THR A 210 15.20 25.45 18.64
C THR A 210 16.03 25.48 17.36
N ALA A 211 17.03 26.35 17.27
CA ALA A 211 17.92 26.44 16.11
C ALA A 211 18.66 25.11 15.87
N HIS A 212 19.28 24.53 16.90
CA HIS A 212 19.97 23.24 16.78
C HIS A 212 19.03 22.08 16.47
N LEU A 213 17.88 21.99 17.15
CA LEU A 213 16.95 20.87 16.94
C LEU A 213 16.20 20.98 15.60
N LYS A 214 16.03 22.18 15.05
CA LYS A 214 15.43 22.39 13.72
C LYS A 214 16.26 21.75 12.61
N GLU A 215 17.58 21.79 12.70
CA GLU A 215 18.47 21.18 11.70
C GLU A 215 18.32 19.66 11.61
N LEU A 216 17.79 19.02 12.66
CA LEU A 216 17.67 17.57 12.78
C LEU A 216 16.24 17.05 12.65
N ALA A 217 15.26 17.94 12.76
CA ALA A 217 13.86 17.58 12.75
C ALA A 217 13.41 17.24 11.32
N SER A 218 12.79 16.07 11.14
CA SER A 218 12.11 15.70 9.90
C SER A 218 10.80 16.50 9.72
N VAL A 219 10.13 16.34 8.57
CA VAL A 219 8.90 17.06 8.20
C VAL A 219 7.74 16.86 9.20
N ASP A 220 7.81 15.83 10.05
CA ASP A 220 6.89 15.53 11.16
C ASP A 220 7.38 16.04 12.54
N ASN A 221 8.43 16.86 12.57
CA ASN A 221 9.12 17.35 13.77
C ASN A 221 9.52 16.23 14.74
N GLN A 222 9.93 15.08 14.21
CA GLN A 222 10.59 14.04 15.00
C GLN A 222 12.09 14.09 14.75
N ILE A 223 12.89 13.69 15.75
CA ILE A 223 14.33 13.52 15.59
C ILE A 223 14.64 12.04 15.75
N ARG A 224 15.19 11.45 14.69
CA ARG A 224 15.68 10.06 14.68
C ARG A 224 17.16 10.08 14.41
N ILE A 225 17.95 9.46 15.28
CA ILE A 225 19.40 9.39 15.14
C ILE A 225 19.82 7.96 15.42
N ALA A 226 20.52 7.34 14.46
CA ALA A 226 20.90 5.93 14.49
C ALA A 226 19.68 5.02 14.79
N GLY A 227 18.55 5.20 14.11
CA GLY A 227 17.33 4.42 14.33
C GLY A 227 16.57 4.70 15.64
N VAL A 228 17.13 5.48 16.57
CA VAL A 228 16.49 5.79 17.85
C VAL A 228 15.71 7.10 17.75
N LYS A 229 14.41 7.05 18.10
CA LYS A 229 13.59 8.24 18.27
C LYS A 229 14.00 8.99 19.55
N LEU A 230 14.44 10.23 19.39
CA LEU A 230 14.88 11.08 20.48
C LEU A 230 13.78 12.07 20.89
N PRO A 231 13.55 12.28 22.20
CA PRO A 231 12.46 13.11 22.68
C PRO A 231 12.78 14.61 22.57
N ILE A 232 11.81 15.43 22.18
CA ILE A 232 11.99 16.87 22.06
C ILE A 232 11.23 17.55 23.21
N PRO A 233 11.85 18.49 23.96
CA PRO A 233 11.15 19.22 25.02
C PRO A 233 9.93 19.98 24.49
N ALA A 234 8.79 19.87 25.19
CA ALA A 234 7.51 20.45 24.74
C ALA A 234 7.56 21.94 24.34
N PRO A 235 8.28 22.84 25.05
CA PRO A 235 8.40 24.23 24.62
C PRO A 235 9.11 24.41 23.28
N VAL A 236 10.13 23.59 23.02
CA VAL A 236 10.86 23.62 21.74
C VAL A 236 10.02 22.98 20.63
N GLN A 237 9.33 21.88 20.94
CA GLN A 237 8.40 21.23 20.01
C GLN A 237 7.32 22.21 19.51
N SER A 238 6.73 22.98 20.43
CA SER A 238 5.73 24.00 20.06
C SER A 238 6.30 25.05 19.11
N LYS A 239 7.55 25.49 19.32
CA LYS A 239 8.21 26.48 18.46
C LYS A 239 8.62 25.90 17.10
N LEU A 240 9.06 24.64 17.04
CA LEU A 240 9.35 23.92 15.79
C LEU A 240 8.08 23.71 14.96
N ASN A 241 6.95 23.41 15.61
CA ASN A 241 5.65 23.31 14.96
C ASN A 241 5.22 24.67 14.36
N ALA A 242 5.46 25.78 15.07
CA ALA A 242 5.16 27.13 14.60
C ALA A 242 6.08 27.60 13.44
N LEU A 243 7.30 27.07 13.33
CA LEU A 243 8.23 27.43 12.25
C LEU A 243 7.91 26.73 10.92
N HIS A 244 7.31 25.53 10.96
CA HIS A 244 6.91 24.80 9.74
C HIS A 244 5.59 25.31 9.14
N SER A 245 4.80 26.08 9.90
CA SER A 245 3.53 26.64 9.44
C SER A 245 3.65 27.84 8.50
N GLU A 246 4.85 28.35 8.19
CA GLU A 246 5.00 29.52 7.29
C GLU A 246 5.06 29.19 5.79
N HIS A 247 5.22 27.91 5.38
CA HIS A 247 5.25 27.51 3.96
C HIS A 247 4.46 26.26 3.58
N THR A 248 3.76 25.62 4.52
CA THR A 248 2.88 24.48 4.21
C THR A 248 1.43 24.96 4.07
N ILE A 249 0.81 24.67 2.92
CA ILE A 249 -0.62 24.94 2.74
C ILE A 249 -1.38 24.01 3.69
N ASN A 250 -1.96 24.58 4.74
CA ASN A 250 -2.56 23.82 5.82
C ASN A 250 -4.07 23.72 5.66
N PHE A 251 -4.55 22.51 5.39
CA PHE A 251 -5.95 22.10 5.37
C PHE A 251 -6.28 21.09 6.48
N CYS A 252 -5.44 21.01 7.52
CA CYS A 252 -5.65 20.10 8.63
C CYS A 252 -7.01 20.33 9.27
N ARG A 253 -7.80 19.28 9.46
CA ARG A 253 -9.18 19.31 9.98
C ARG A 253 -10.18 20.13 9.14
N ALA A 254 -9.81 20.54 7.92
CA ALA A 254 -10.72 21.27 7.06
C ALA A 254 -11.84 20.35 6.54
N ASN A 255 -13.00 20.94 6.26
CA ASN A 255 -14.05 20.29 5.49
C ASN A 255 -13.94 20.78 4.04
N LEU A 256 -13.45 19.92 3.17
CA LEU A 256 -13.19 20.19 1.76
C LEU A 256 -14.15 19.43 0.84
N GLN A 257 -15.25 18.91 1.37
CA GLN A 257 -16.19 18.11 0.58
C GLN A 257 -16.61 18.80 -0.72
N GLY A 258 -16.43 18.12 -1.84
CA GLY A 258 -16.84 18.62 -3.16
C GLY A 258 -15.99 19.77 -3.72
N GLN A 259 -14.91 20.17 -3.05
CA GLN A 259 -14.00 21.19 -3.57
C GLN A 259 -13.17 20.67 -4.75
N SER A 260 -12.59 21.58 -5.53
CA SER A 260 -11.67 21.23 -6.62
C SER A 260 -10.31 21.90 -6.44
N PHE A 261 -9.30 21.05 -6.56
CA PHE A 261 -7.87 21.36 -6.60
C PHE A 261 -7.24 20.83 -7.88
N GLU A 262 -8.04 20.66 -8.93
CA GLU A 262 -7.57 20.16 -10.23
C GLU A 262 -6.35 20.96 -10.72
N GLY A 263 -5.27 20.24 -11.05
CA GLY A 263 -4.04 20.82 -11.58
C GLY A 263 -3.24 21.74 -10.62
N LYS A 264 -3.64 21.87 -9.35
CA LYS A 264 -2.94 22.76 -8.40
C LYS A 264 -1.66 22.13 -7.88
N ASP A 265 -0.67 22.98 -7.61
CA ASP A 265 0.50 22.63 -6.82
C ASP A 265 0.18 22.77 -5.33
N LEU A 266 0.19 21.62 -4.66
CA LEU A 266 -0.11 21.42 -3.26
C LEU A 266 1.02 20.62 -2.60
N THR A 267 2.25 20.77 -3.11
CA THR A 267 3.44 20.12 -2.58
C THR A 267 3.58 20.40 -1.08
N GLY A 268 3.72 19.35 -0.28
CA GLY A 268 3.85 19.43 1.17
C GLY A 268 2.60 19.93 1.92
N ALA A 269 1.44 20.05 1.25
CA ALA A 269 0.21 20.47 1.91
C ALA A 269 -0.24 19.46 2.97
N ASP A 270 -0.79 19.97 4.07
CA ASP A 270 -1.28 19.14 5.18
C ASP A 270 -2.80 19.04 5.14
N PHE A 271 -3.32 17.89 4.76
CA PHE A 271 -4.74 17.54 4.80
C PHE A 271 -5.10 16.69 6.02
N SER A 272 -4.22 16.50 7.00
CA SER A 272 -4.45 15.55 8.09
C SER A 272 -5.77 15.81 8.83
N TYR A 273 -6.51 14.75 9.18
CA TYR A 273 -7.84 14.83 9.81
C TYR A 273 -8.92 15.60 9.02
N SER A 274 -8.69 15.92 7.75
CA SER A 274 -9.69 16.60 6.92
C SER A 274 -10.75 15.65 6.35
N ASP A 275 -11.91 16.21 6.03
CA ASP A 275 -12.95 15.54 5.26
C ASP A 275 -12.85 16.00 3.80
N ILE A 276 -12.37 15.11 2.94
CA ILE A 276 -12.15 15.36 1.52
C ILE A 276 -13.13 14.57 0.64
N GLN A 277 -14.25 14.10 1.17
CA GLN A 277 -15.22 13.32 0.38
C GLN A 277 -15.73 14.11 -0.83
N GLY A 278 -15.55 13.54 -2.02
CA GLY A 278 -15.94 14.18 -3.28
C GLY A 278 -15.03 15.31 -3.76
N THR A 279 -13.87 15.49 -3.14
CA THR A 279 -12.86 16.49 -3.56
C THR A 279 -12.16 16.03 -4.83
N ASP A 280 -11.95 16.96 -5.76
CA ASP A 280 -11.26 16.70 -7.02
C ASP A 280 -9.81 17.16 -6.96
N PHE A 281 -8.87 16.22 -6.95
CA PHE A 281 -7.42 16.42 -7.05
C PHE A 281 -6.87 15.96 -8.40
N THR A 282 -7.70 15.89 -9.44
CA THR A 282 -7.29 15.41 -10.76
C THR A 282 -6.08 16.21 -11.26
N ASN A 283 -5.01 15.51 -11.69
CA ASN A 283 -3.74 16.10 -12.14
C ASN A 283 -3.04 17.06 -11.15
N ALA A 284 -3.39 17.05 -9.86
CA ALA A 284 -2.73 17.89 -8.86
C ALA A 284 -1.30 17.39 -8.54
N ILE A 285 -0.42 18.32 -8.12
CA ILE A 285 0.92 17.99 -7.61
C ILE A 285 0.84 17.94 -6.08
N LEU A 286 0.94 16.74 -5.52
CA LEU A 286 0.74 16.46 -4.09
C LEU A 286 1.98 15.78 -3.50
N VAL A 287 3.16 16.14 -4.00
CA VAL A 287 4.42 15.54 -3.57
C VAL A 287 4.63 15.81 -2.08
N GLY A 288 4.83 14.76 -1.28
CA GLY A 288 5.01 14.88 0.17
C GLY A 288 3.79 15.40 0.94
N ALA A 289 2.60 15.44 0.32
CA ALA A 289 1.39 15.90 1.00
C ALA A 289 0.93 14.90 2.08
N LYS A 290 0.40 15.42 3.20
CA LYS A 290 -0.05 14.60 4.33
C LYS A 290 -1.56 14.41 4.30
N PHE A 291 -2.01 13.17 4.21
CA PHE A 291 -3.42 12.76 4.25
C PHE A 291 -3.72 11.89 5.48
N THR A 292 -2.92 12.00 6.54
CA THR A 292 -3.08 11.14 7.72
C THR A 292 -4.45 11.30 8.37
N HIS A 293 -5.12 10.20 8.71
CA HIS A 293 -6.48 10.19 9.26
C HIS A 293 -7.56 10.90 8.42
N THR A 294 -7.33 11.15 7.13
CA THR A 294 -8.34 11.80 6.27
C THR A 294 -9.52 10.89 5.98
N THR A 295 -10.69 11.50 5.77
CA THR A 295 -11.87 10.78 5.26
C THR A 295 -12.07 11.15 3.79
N ALA A 296 -11.84 10.19 2.90
CA ALA A 296 -12.00 10.33 1.47
C ALA A 296 -13.08 9.38 0.93
N GLY A 297 -13.52 9.63 -0.29
CA GLY A 297 -14.45 8.78 -1.00
C GLY A 297 -15.81 9.42 -1.29
N LEU A 298 -16.84 8.58 -1.35
CA LEU A 298 -18.21 9.00 -1.65
C LEU A 298 -18.86 9.71 -0.46
N ARG A 299 -19.53 10.82 -0.73
CA ARG A 299 -20.29 11.59 0.26
C ARG A 299 -21.47 10.75 0.81
N ASN A 300 -21.58 10.67 2.14
CA ASN A 300 -22.55 9.82 2.85
C ASN A 300 -24.04 10.10 2.52
N SER A 301 -24.36 11.21 1.85
CA SER A 301 -25.72 11.60 1.46
C SER A 301 -26.36 10.79 0.31
N TRP A 302 -25.59 9.95 -0.40
CA TRP A 302 -26.07 9.28 -1.62
C TRP A 302 -26.44 7.81 -1.47
N ASN A 303 -26.06 7.15 -0.37
CA ASN A 303 -26.53 5.79 -0.05
C ASN A 303 -28.06 5.61 -0.15
N PRO A 304 -28.93 6.53 0.34
CA PRO A 304 -30.37 6.36 0.18
C PRO A 304 -30.82 6.50 -1.28
N ILE A 305 -30.14 7.31 -2.09
CA ILE A 305 -30.47 7.51 -3.51
C ILE A 305 -30.09 6.27 -4.33
N ILE A 306 -28.95 5.64 -4.03
CA ILE A 306 -28.53 4.38 -4.67
C ILE A 306 -29.51 3.25 -4.32
N ILE A 307 -29.88 3.13 -3.04
CA ILE A 307 -30.88 2.16 -2.60
C ILE A 307 -32.23 2.45 -3.27
N PHE A 308 -32.64 3.71 -3.36
CA PHE A 308 -33.86 4.13 -4.03
C PHE A 308 -33.86 3.80 -5.53
N CYS A 309 -32.78 4.12 -6.26
CA CYS A 309 -32.63 3.78 -7.68
C CYS A 309 -32.62 2.27 -7.92
N SER A 310 -31.99 1.49 -7.03
CA SER A 310 -31.96 0.02 -7.11
C SER A 310 -33.35 -0.59 -6.88
N ILE A 311 -34.11 -0.04 -5.93
CA ILE A 311 -35.51 -0.40 -5.69
C ILE A 311 -36.37 -0.03 -6.90
N LEU A 312 -36.16 1.15 -7.49
CA LEU A 312 -36.92 1.61 -8.65
C LEU A 312 -36.67 0.73 -9.90
N LEU A 313 -35.40 0.34 -10.13
CA LEU A 313 -35.02 -0.59 -11.19
C LEU A 313 -35.63 -1.99 -10.98
N SER A 314 -35.57 -2.51 -9.75
CA SER A 314 -36.22 -3.78 -9.38
C SER A 314 -37.74 -3.75 -9.59
N LEU A 315 -38.40 -2.67 -9.14
CA LEU A 315 -39.83 -2.46 -9.35
C LEU A 315 -40.18 -2.38 -10.84
N SER A 316 -39.38 -1.68 -11.65
CA SER A 316 -39.62 -1.57 -13.09
C SER A 316 -39.49 -2.93 -13.81
N SER A 317 -38.53 -3.76 -13.40
CA SER A 317 -38.39 -5.13 -13.90
C SER A 317 -39.56 -6.02 -13.47
N GLY A 318 -40.06 -5.86 -12.23
CA GLY A 318 -41.22 -6.59 -11.73
C GLY A 318 -42.51 -6.23 -12.47
N ILE A 319 -42.73 -4.94 -12.74
CA ILE A 319 -43.88 -4.46 -13.51
C ILE A 319 -43.85 -5.02 -14.94
N GLY A 320 -42.67 -5.06 -15.58
CA GLY A 320 -42.50 -5.67 -16.90
C GLY A 320 -42.87 -7.16 -16.92
N ALA A 321 -42.47 -7.91 -15.90
CA ALA A 321 -42.82 -9.33 -15.77
C ALA A 321 -44.32 -9.57 -15.52
N ILE A 322 -44.98 -8.71 -14.74
CA ILE A 322 -46.43 -8.77 -14.48
C ILE A 322 -47.22 -8.48 -15.75
N ILE A 323 -46.84 -7.44 -16.49
CA ILE A 323 -47.46 -7.09 -17.77
C ILE A 323 -47.29 -8.24 -18.78
N MET A 324 -46.08 -8.79 -18.88
CA MET A 324 -45.80 -9.95 -19.74
C MET A 324 -46.63 -11.19 -19.35
N GLY A 325 -46.75 -11.46 -18.05
CA GLY A 325 -47.58 -12.55 -17.53
C GLY A 325 -49.07 -12.37 -17.84
N TYR A 326 -49.60 -11.15 -17.72
CA TYR A 326 -50.99 -10.83 -18.08
C TYR A 326 -51.27 -11.05 -19.57
N TYR A 327 -50.35 -10.64 -20.44
CA TYR A 327 -50.46 -10.89 -21.89
C TYR A 327 -50.35 -12.38 -22.24
N LEU A 328 -49.49 -13.13 -21.55
CA LEU A 328 -49.38 -14.59 -21.72
C LEU A 328 -50.62 -15.33 -21.22
N GLN A 329 -51.23 -14.90 -20.11
CA GLN A 329 -52.47 -15.48 -19.58
C GLN A 329 -53.66 -15.23 -20.52
N SER A 330 -53.76 -14.02 -21.07
CA SER A 330 -54.81 -13.69 -22.06
C SER A 330 -54.60 -14.42 -23.40
N PHE A 331 -53.35 -14.75 -23.76
CA PHE A 331 -53.00 -15.57 -24.93
C PHE A 331 -53.46 -17.04 -24.81
N VAL A 332 -53.51 -17.58 -23.58
CA VAL A 332 -53.91 -18.98 -23.31
C VAL A 332 -55.43 -19.13 -23.17
N ILE A 333 -56.12 -18.12 -22.62
CA ILE A 333 -57.57 -18.19 -22.32
C ILE A 333 -58.42 -17.78 -23.53
N SER A 334 -57.89 -17.02 -24.48
CA SER A 334 -58.59 -16.68 -25.72
C SER A 334 -57.58 -16.59 -26.87
N PRO A 335 -57.63 -17.47 -27.90
CA PRO A 335 -56.67 -17.43 -28.99
C PRO A 335 -56.83 -16.09 -29.72
N PRO A 336 -55.79 -15.24 -29.75
CA PRO A 336 -55.94 -13.91 -30.29
C PRO A 336 -55.76 -13.91 -31.81
N ASN A 337 -56.39 -12.95 -32.49
CA ASN A 337 -56.26 -12.74 -33.94
C ASN A 337 -54.78 -12.67 -34.36
N GLU A 338 -54.44 -13.10 -35.58
CA GLU A 338 -53.05 -13.24 -36.08
C GLU A 338 -52.15 -12.02 -35.84
N ALA A 339 -52.72 -10.82 -35.79
CA ALA A 339 -52.01 -9.57 -35.45
C ALA A 339 -51.31 -9.59 -34.08
N THR A 340 -51.90 -10.26 -33.09
CA THR A 340 -51.39 -10.31 -31.70
C THR A 340 -50.22 -11.28 -31.57
N TYR A 341 -50.22 -12.35 -32.38
CA TYR A 341 -49.13 -13.31 -32.47
C TYR A 341 -47.87 -12.65 -33.06
N ILE A 342 -48.04 -11.92 -34.16
CA ILE A 342 -46.95 -11.18 -34.81
C ILE A 342 -46.38 -10.11 -33.86
N PHE A 343 -47.24 -9.44 -33.09
CA PHE A 343 -46.82 -8.42 -32.13
C PHE A 343 -45.99 -9.00 -30.97
N ALA A 344 -46.44 -10.11 -30.39
CA ALA A 344 -45.73 -10.77 -29.29
C ALA A 344 -44.36 -11.31 -29.74
N VAL A 345 -44.29 -11.95 -30.91
CA VAL A 345 -43.03 -12.45 -31.47
C VAL A 345 -42.07 -11.29 -31.78
N SER A 346 -42.58 -10.16 -32.29
CA SER A 346 -41.77 -8.98 -32.59
C SER A 346 -41.14 -8.37 -31.34
N ILE A 347 -41.88 -8.31 -30.22
CA ILE A 347 -41.35 -7.83 -28.92
C ILE A 347 -40.28 -8.77 -28.37
N LEU A 348 -40.47 -10.08 -28.52
CA LEU A 348 -39.55 -11.09 -27.99
C LEU A 348 -38.23 -11.11 -28.80
N LEU A 349 -38.32 -10.97 -30.12
CA LEU A 349 -37.15 -10.81 -31.00
C LEU A 349 -36.37 -9.52 -30.67
N LEU A 350 -37.08 -8.41 -30.46
CA LEU A 350 -36.48 -7.14 -30.07
C LEU A 350 -35.73 -7.25 -28.74
N PHE A 351 -36.36 -7.85 -27.73
CA PHE A 351 -35.74 -8.04 -26.42
C PHE A 351 -34.48 -8.90 -26.52
N THR A 352 -34.51 -9.94 -27.34
CA THR A 352 -33.36 -10.83 -27.57
C THR A 352 -32.21 -10.09 -28.26
N VAL A 353 -32.50 -9.24 -29.25
CA VAL A 353 -31.49 -8.41 -29.92
C VAL A 353 -30.87 -7.40 -28.96
N ILE A 354 -31.68 -6.76 -28.10
CA ILE A 354 -31.20 -5.82 -27.08
C ILE A 354 -30.23 -6.53 -26.12
N CYS A 355 -30.60 -7.72 -25.63
CA CYS A 355 -29.74 -8.52 -24.75
C CYS A 355 -28.40 -8.91 -25.43
N ILE A 356 -28.44 -9.29 -26.71
CA ILE A 356 -27.22 -9.66 -27.46
C ILE A 356 -26.32 -8.44 -27.68
N VAL A 357 -26.89 -7.26 -27.95
CA VAL A 357 -26.12 -6.02 -28.14
C VAL A 357 -25.46 -5.56 -26.83
N ILE A 358 -26.20 -5.61 -25.71
CA ILE A 358 -25.67 -5.32 -24.37
C ILE A 358 -24.49 -6.25 -24.05
N PHE A 359 -24.61 -7.54 -24.36
CA PHE A 359 -23.59 -8.54 -24.06
C PHE A 359 -22.33 -8.41 -24.93
N ARG A 360 -22.44 -7.88 -26.16
CA ARG A 360 -21.31 -7.83 -27.11
C ARG A 360 -20.60 -6.48 -27.20
N ARG A 361 -21.25 -5.34 -26.93
CA ARG A 361 -20.66 -4.01 -27.22
C ARG A 361 -20.60 -3.04 -26.03
N GLY A 362 -21.10 -3.41 -24.86
CA GLY A 362 -21.10 -2.55 -23.67
C GLY A 362 -22.10 -1.39 -23.74
N ILE A 363 -22.34 -0.75 -22.59
CA ILE A 363 -23.47 0.17 -22.33
C ILE A 363 -23.42 1.46 -23.19
N GLU A 364 -22.25 1.92 -23.61
CA GLU A 364 -22.13 3.20 -24.35
C GLU A 364 -22.68 3.15 -25.79
N ALA A 365 -22.75 1.97 -26.41
CA ALA A 365 -23.35 1.80 -27.75
C ALA A 365 -24.90 1.66 -27.72
N THR A 366 -25.49 1.62 -26.52
CA THR A 366 -26.91 1.26 -26.32
C THR A 366 -27.85 2.44 -26.59
N LEU A 367 -27.41 3.69 -26.39
CA LEU A 367 -28.27 4.87 -26.57
C LEU A 367 -28.71 5.08 -28.02
N GLY A 368 -27.81 4.95 -29.00
CA GLY A 368 -28.15 5.11 -30.42
C GLY A 368 -28.97 3.94 -31.01
N SER A 369 -28.76 2.73 -30.48
CA SER A 369 -29.47 1.52 -30.94
C SER A 369 -30.88 1.42 -30.35
N VAL A 370 -31.09 1.91 -29.12
CA VAL A 370 -32.42 2.00 -28.50
C VAL A 370 -33.32 3.00 -29.23
N THR A 371 -32.78 4.13 -29.71
CA THR A 371 -33.57 5.09 -30.52
C THR A 371 -33.98 4.47 -31.86
N LEU A 372 -33.08 3.76 -32.54
CA LEU A 372 -33.38 3.05 -33.80
C LEU A 372 -34.43 1.93 -33.60
N ALA A 373 -34.33 1.19 -32.51
CA ALA A 373 -35.27 0.15 -32.13
C ALA A 373 -36.67 0.70 -31.85
N ILE A 374 -36.79 1.75 -31.03
CA ILE A 374 -38.07 2.39 -30.69
C ILE A 374 -38.71 3.01 -31.94
N THR A 375 -37.91 3.62 -32.82
CA THR A 375 -38.42 4.25 -34.05
C THR A 375 -38.86 3.21 -35.08
N GLY A 376 -38.14 2.07 -35.19
CA GLY A 376 -38.55 0.94 -36.02
C GLY A 376 -39.86 0.30 -35.56
N ILE A 377 -40.08 0.21 -34.25
CA ILE A 377 -41.34 -0.28 -33.67
C ILE A 377 -42.48 0.71 -33.94
N LEU A 378 -42.25 2.02 -33.81
CA LEU A 378 -43.26 3.03 -34.13
C LEU A 378 -43.63 3.01 -35.62
N ALA A 379 -42.68 2.78 -36.52
CA ALA A 379 -42.96 2.62 -37.94
C ALA A 379 -43.76 1.33 -38.24
N LEU A 380 -43.50 0.26 -37.51
CA LEU A 380 -44.19 -1.03 -37.64
C LEU A 380 -45.56 -1.04 -36.95
N VAL A 381 -45.76 -0.22 -35.93
CA VAL A 381 -47.06 0.06 -35.32
C VAL A 381 -47.89 0.98 -36.21
N ALA A 382 -47.25 1.94 -36.91
CA ALA A 382 -47.94 2.80 -37.86
C ALA A 382 -48.57 2.01 -39.03
N THR A 383 -47.94 0.92 -39.50
CA THR A 383 -48.53 0.06 -40.55
C THR A 383 -49.79 -0.71 -40.08
N ILE A 384 -49.92 -0.94 -38.78
CA ILE A 384 -51.10 -1.56 -38.14
C ILE A 384 -52.25 -0.54 -38.01
N ILE A 385 -51.94 0.75 -37.89
CA ILE A 385 -52.92 1.84 -37.75
C ILE A 385 -53.42 2.35 -39.12
N LEU A 386 -52.72 2.04 -40.22
CA LEU A 386 -53.13 2.44 -41.58
C LEU A 386 -54.39 1.69 -42.03
N PRO A 387 -55.33 2.39 -42.72
CA PRO A 387 -56.67 1.89 -42.98
C PRO A 387 -56.69 0.60 -43.82
N ALA A 388 -57.72 -0.23 -43.63
CA ALA A 388 -57.77 -1.63 -44.09
C ALA A 388 -57.87 -1.83 -45.61
N ASN A 389 -58.06 -0.74 -46.36
CA ASN A 389 -58.26 -0.69 -47.81
C ASN A 389 -56.97 -0.54 -48.63
N TRP A 390 -55.80 -0.47 -47.98
CA TRP A 390 -54.50 -0.54 -48.65
C TRP A 390 -54.01 -1.97 -48.81
N SER A 391 -53.50 -2.31 -49.98
CA SER A 391 -52.95 -3.63 -50.27
C SER A 391 -51.66 -3.87 -49.47
N TRP A 392 -51.36 -5.13 -49.17
CA TRP A 392 -50.12 -5.50 -48.45
C TRP A 392 -48.84 -5.03 -49.17
N GLY A 393 -48.88 -4.87 -50.50
CA GLY A 393 -47.79 -4.29 -51.29
C GLY A 393 -47.56 -2.80 -51.02
N GLU A 394 -48.62 -2.02 -50.83
CA GLU A 394 -48.51 -0.57 -50.56
C GLU A 394 -48.04 -0.29 -49.13
N LYS A 395 -48.50 -1.11 -48.17
CA LYS A 395 -48.07 -1.02 -46.76
C LYS A 395 -46.59 -1.39 -46.58
N THR A 396 -46.08 -2.32 -47.38
CA THR A 396 -44.67 -2.76 -47.34
C THR A 396 -43.72 -1.76 -48.00
N ILE A 397 -44.11 -1.12 -49.11
CA ILE A 397 -43.29 -0.08 -49.77
C ILE A 397 -43.05 1.13 -48.84
N LEU A 398 -44.07 1.58 -48.11
CA LEU A 398 -43.93 2.72 -47.18
C LEU A 398 -43.03 2.39 -45.97
N ALA A 399 -43.16 1.16 -45.44
CA ALA A 399 -42.33 0.69 -44.34
C ALA A 399 -40.85 0.56 -44.76
N ILE A 400 -40.60 0.04 -45.96
CA ILE A 400 -39.25 -0.08 -46.53
C ILE A 400 -38.65 1.31 -46.82
N ALA A 401 -39.43 2.26 -47.34
CA ALA A 401 -38.97 3.63 -47.60
C ALA A 401 -38.58 4.39 -46.30
N GLY A 402 -39.34 4.20 -45.21
CA GLY A 402 -39.02 4.76 -43.89
C GLY A 402 -37.75 4.16 -43.27
N ILE A 403 -37.54 2.85 -43.45
CA ILE A 403 -36.33 2.16 -42.97
C ILE A 403 -35.09 2.60 -43.78
N ILE A 404 -35.20 2.74 -45.11
CA ILE A 404 -34.09 3.20 -45.96
C ILE A 404 -33.68 4.65 -45.63
N ALA A 405 -34.64 5.55 -45.38
CA ALA A 405 -34.33 6.92 -44.96
C ALA A 405 -33.59 6.98 -43.61
N LEU A 406 -33.87 6.04 -42.69
CA LEU A 406 -33.23 5.91 -41.39
C LEU A 406 -31.80 5.32 -41.47
N VAL A 407 -31.58 4.32 -42.33
CA VAL A 407 -30.26 3.70 -42.53
C VAL A 407 -29.28 4.69 -43.17
N VAL A 408 -29.76 5.52 -44.10
CA VAL A 408 -28.94 6.58 -44.72
C VAL A 408 -28.64 7.72 -43.71
N GLY A 409 -29.55 8.02 -42.78
CA GLY A 409 -29.30 9.00 -41.71
C GLY A 409 -28.31 8.53 -40.62
N GLY A 410 -28.33 7.24 -40.28
CA GLY A 410 -27.44 6.63 -39.28
C GLY A 410 -25.97 6.52 -39.68
N SER A 411 -25.63 6.85 -40.93
CA SER A 411 -24.27 6.73 -41.49
C SER A 411 -23.36 7.94 -41.18
N SER A 412 -23.86 8.97 -40.51
CA SER A 412 -23.16 10.26 -40.34
C SER A 412 -22.71 10.56 -38.91
N ALA A 413 -22.53 9.53 -38.06
CA ALA A 413 -21.96 9.69 -36.73
C ALA A 413 -20.43 9.85 -36.78
N ARG A 414 -19.94 10.97 -37.34
CA ARG A 414 -18.54 11.40 -37.21
C ARG A 414 -18.32 12.89 -36.94
N LEU A 415 -19.36 13.70 -36.70
CA LEU A 415 -19.17 15.12 -36.38
C LEU A 415 -19.98 15.54 -35.16
N GLY A 416 -19.33 16.35 -34.32
CA GLY A 416 -19.64 16.56 -32.91
C GLY A 416 -20.97 17.23 -32.55
N VAL A 417 -21.18 17.23 -31.24
CA VAL A 417 -22.41 17.45 -30.45
C VAL A 417 -23.14 18.80 -30.66
N LEU A 418 -22.68 19.71 -31.51
CA LEU A 418 -23.30 21.03 -31.69
C LEU A 418 -24.31 21.16 -32.85
N GLY A 419 -24.41 20.18 -33.75
CA GLY A 419 -25.45 20.17 -34.80
C GLY A 419 -26.81 19.62 -34.33
N PHE A 420 -26.88 19.05 -33.12
CA PHE A 420 -27.96 18.15 -32.71
C PHE A 420 -29.25 18.86 -32.26
N LEU A 421 -29.19 20.15 -31.90
CA LEU A 421 -30.34 20.86 -31.32
C LEU A 421 -31.09 21.79 -32.29
N GLY A 422 -30.51 22.11 -33.46
CA GLY A 422 -31.08 23.11 -34.39
C GLY A 422 -32.18 22.60 -35.33
N GLU A 423 -32.07 21.38 -35.84
CA GLU A 423 -33.00 20.88 -36.88
C GLU A 423 -34.21 20.10 -36.33
N TRP A 424 -34.18 19.69 -35.06
CA TRP A 424 -35.26 18.92 -34.45
C TRP A 424 -36.47 19.78 -34.06
N ALA A 425 -36.28 21.07 -33.80
CA ALA A 425 -37.34 21.98 -33.38
C ALA A 425 -38.31 22.37 -34.52
N THR A 426 -37.84 22.43 -35.77
CA THR A 426 -38.66 22.79 -36.94
C THR A 426 -39.48 21.62 -37.50
N ARG A 427 -39.13 20.38 -37.15
CA ARG A 427 -39.82 19.17 -37.65
C ARG A 427 -40.91 18.66 -36.71
N TRP A 428 -40.81 18.93 -35.41
CA TRP A 428 -41.85 18.60 -34.42
C TRP A 428 -43.15 19.41 -34.59
N THR A 429 -43.06 20.64 -35.10
CA THR A 429 -44.21 21.54 -35.30
C THR A 429 -45.12 21.12 -36.46
N ILE A 430 -44.60 20.43 -37.48
CA ILE A 430 -45.39 19.94 -38.62
C ILE A 430 -46.13 18.62 -38.26
N ALA A 431 -45.54 17.77 -37.42
CA ALA A 431 -46.11 16.48 -37.03
C ALA A 431 -47.34 16.62 -36.10
N VAL A 432 -47.35 17.62 -35.22
CA VAL A 432 -48.47 17.86 -34.29
C VAL A 432 -49.69 18.47 -34.99
N GLY A 433 -49.50 19.22 -36.09
CA GLY A 433 -50.58 19.82 -36.87
C GLY A 433 -51.45 18.83 -37.65
N VAL A 434 -50.92 17.66 -38.02
CA VAL A 434 -51.65 16.63 -38.79
C VAL A 434 -52.47 15.70 -37.89
N LEU A 435 -52.06 15.52 -36.63
CA LEU A 435 -52.73 14.63 -35.67
C LEU A 435 -54.04 15.21 -35.09
N PHE A 436 -54.24 16.53 -35.13
CA PHE A 436 -55.46 17.16 -34.62
C PHE A 436 -56.63 17.17 -35.62
N GLY A 437 -56.42 16.78 -36.89
CA GLY A 437 -57.44 16.85 -37.95
C GLY A 437 -58.37 15.64 -38.12
N CYS A 438 -58.08 14.49 -37.49
CA CYS A 438 -58.75 13.22 -37.83
C CYS A 438 -59.57 12.55 -36.72
N SER A 439 -59.83 13.21 -35.59
CA SER A 439 -60.52 12.62 -34.44
C SER A 439 -62.03 12.87 -34.35
N SER A 440 -62.66 13.56 -35.31
CA SER A 440 -64.07 13.98 -35.18
C SER A 440 -65.12 13.20 -35.99
N SER A 441 -64.79 12.04 -36.59
CA SER A 441 -65.76 11.31 -37.46
C SER A 441 -65.90 9.80 -37.22
N PHE A 442 -65.33 9.22 -36.16
CA PHE A 442 -65.31 7.74 -35.96
C PHE A 442 -66.13 7.22 -34.75
N VAL A 443 -66.66 8.09 -33.89
CA VAL A 443 -67.41 7.67 -32.69
C VAL A 443 -68.85 7.23 -33.02
N GLN A 444 -69.41 7.63 -34.16
CA GLN A 444 -70.81 7.34 -34.50
C GLN A 444 -71.06 5.92 -35.04
N ALA A 445 -70.05 5.20 -35.55
CA ALA A 445 -70.25 3.96 -36.32
C ALA A 445 -70.12 2.66 -35.51
N LYS A 446 -69.65 2.70 -34.25
CA LYS A 446 -69.38 1.50 -33.44
C LYS A 446 -70.51 1.08 -32.49
N LEU A 447 -71.56 1.88 -32.36
CA LEU A 447 -72.71 1.61 -31.49
C LEU A 447 -73.71 0.60 -32.10
N ASP A 448 -73.77 0.48 -33.43
CA ASP A 448 -74.80 -0.34 -34.11
C ASP A 448 -74.42 -1.83 -34.22
N ALA A 449 -73.13 -2.18 -34.14
CA ALA A 449 -72.66 -3.56 -34.33
C ALA A 449 -72.73 -4.44 -33.06
N TRP A 450 -72.87 -3.82 -31.88
CA TRP A 450 -72.83 -4.53 -30.59
C TRP A 450 -74.12 -5.30 -30.28
N PHE A 451 -75.25 -4.94 -30.89
CA PHE A 451 -76.54 -5.60 -30.64
C PHE A 451 -76.75 -6.96 -31.33
N ALA A 452 -75.87 -7.39 -32.24
CA ALA A 452 -76.14 -8.53 -33.12
C ALA A 452 -75.57 -9.90 -32.69
N ILE A 453 -74.70 -9.98 -31.68
CA ILE A 453 -73.90 -11.21 -31.41
C ILE A 453 -74.39 -12.03 -30.20
N TYR A 454 -75.45 -11.60 -29.52
CA TYR A 454 -75.92 -12.25 -28.27
C TYR A 454 -76.65 -13.61 -28.43
N ASN A 455 -76.54 -14.37 -29.52
CA ASN A 455 -77.25 -15.66 -29.63
C ASN A 455 -76.44 -16.79 -30.35
N TYR A 456 -76.39 -17.99 -29.72
CA TYR A 456 -76.41 -19.36 -30.30
C TYR A 456 -75.20 -20.35 -30.17
N ASN A 457 -75.09 -21.04 -29.00
CA ASN A 457 -74.92 -22.49 -28.64
C ASN A 457 -74.14 -23.63 -29.43
N TYR A 458 -73.39 -24.47 -28.66
CA TYR A 458 -73.32 -25.99 -28.44
C TYR A 458 -72.49 -27.08 -29.23
N GLU A 459 -71.69 -27.91 -28.47
CA GLU A 459 -71.49 -29.42 -28.32
C GLU A 459 -70.68 -30.49 -29.19
N LEU A 460 -69.93 -31.39 -28.46
CA LEU A 460 -69.67 -32.91 -28.45
C LEU A 460 -68.60 -33.81 -29.22
N ASN A 461 -67.81 -34.60 -28.43
CA ASN A 461 -67.31 -36.05 -28.38
C ASN A 461 -66.43 -36.88 -29.41
N ASN A 462 -65.32 -37.52 -28.93
CA ASN A 462 -65.10 -39.00 -28.71
C ASN A 462 -63.66 -39.44 -28.26
N LEU A 463 -63.56 -40.34 -27.25
CA LEU A 463 -62.38 -40.88 -26.54
C LEU A 463 -62.53 -42.43 -26.40
N ILE A 464 -61.45 -43.22 -26.19
CA ILE A 464 -61.38 -44.57 -25.52
C ILE A 464 -60.54 -45.67 -26.24
N VAL A 465 -60.28 -45.65 -27.55
CA VAL A 465 -59.58 -46.80 -28.21
C VAL A 465 -58.03 -46.65 -28.29
N GLN A 466 -57.48 -45.44 -28.15
CA GLN A 466 -56.04 -45.19 -28.35
C GLN A 466 -55.16 -45.36 -27.10
N ASP A 467 -55.71 -45.31 -25.88
CA ASP A 467 -54.90 -45.24 -24.65
C ASP A 467 -54.36 -46.61 -24.18
N ILE A 468 -54.93 -47.72 -24.64
CA ILE A 468 -54.58 -49.07 -24.13
C ILE A 468 -53.35 -49.67 -24.85
N ILE A 469 -53.11 -49.31 -26.12
CA ILE A 469 -51.99 -49.86 -26.92
C ILE A 469 -50.65 -49.19 -26.55
N LEU A 470 -50.67 -47.94 -26.06
CA LEU A 470 -49.47 -47.17 -25.73
C LEU A 470 -48.84 -47.59 -24.39
N ALA A 471 -49.63 -48.09 -23.44
CA ALA A 471 -49.18 -48.51 -22.12
C ALA A 471 -48.32 -49.79 -22.13
N LEU A 472 -48.52 -50.69 -23.11
CA LEU A 472 -47.82 -51.98 -23.20
C LEU A 472 -46.42 -51.89 -23.82
N VAL A 473 -46.15 -50.88 -24.64
CA VAL A 473 -44.84 -50.67 -25.30
C VAL A 473 -43.84 -49.96 -24.37
N ALA A 474 -44.33 -49.15 -23.43
CA ALA A 474 -43.50 -48.38 -22.49
C ALA A 474 -42.85 -49.22 -21.37
N ALA A 475 -43.44 -50.37 -21.02
CA ALA A 475 -42.98 -51.19 -19.89
C ALA A 475 -41.77 -52.09 -20.20
N ILE A 476 -41.50 -52.39 -21.48
CA ILE A 476 -40.41 -53.30 -21.90
C ILE A 476 -39.10 -52.53 -22.17
N GLY A 477 -39.16 -51.22 -22.42
CA GLY A 477 -37.99 -50.38 -22.70
C GLY A 477 -37.24 -49.87 -21.46
N SER A 478 -37.85 -49.85 -20.28
CA SER A 478 -37.28 -49.25 -19.07
C SER A 478 -36.26 -50.16 -18.35
N ILE A 479 -36.34 -51.49 -18.52
CA ILE A 479 -35.52 -52.44 -17.75
C ILE A 479 -34.11 -52.62 -18.37
N LEU A 480 -33.92 -52.38 -19.67
CA LEU A 480 -32.63 -52.56 -20.34
C LEU A 480 -31.67 -51.35 -20.24
N ALA A 481 -32.19 -50.16 -19.92
CA ALA A 481 -31.41 -48.92 -19.92
C ALA A 481 -30.64 -48.67 -18.60
N GLU A 482 -31.11 -49.24 -17.49
CA GLU A 482 -30.53 -48.98 -16.16
C GLU A 482 -29.24 -49.77 -15.89
N ALA A 483 -29.07 -50.95 -16.51
CA ALA A 483 -27.90 -51.80 -16.29
C ALA A 483 -26.61 -51.27 -16.96
N ILE A 484 -26.72 -50.53 -18.07
CA ILE A 484 -25.59 -49.97 -18.82
C ILE A 484 -25.12 -48.65 -18.20
N GLY A 485 -26.03 -47.89 -17.58
CA GLY A 485 -25.72 -46.61 -16.92
C GLY A 485 -24.89 -46.74 -15.64
N MET A 486 -25.03 -47.83 -14.90
CA MET A 486 -24.29 -48.03 -13.64
C MET A 486 -22.83 -48.49 -13.83
N ALA A 487 -22.49 -49.09 -14.97
CA ALA A 487 -21.13 -49.59 -15.23
C ALA A 487 -20.15 -48.47 -15.66
N LEU A 488 -20.64 -47.35 -16.19
CA LEU A 488 -19.81 -46.24 -16.68
C LEU A 488 -19.53 -45.15 -15.64
N ALA A 489 -20.16 -45.21 -14.46
CA ALA A 489 -20.04 -44.17 -13.43
C ALA A 489 -18.82 -44.30 -12.51
N MET A 490 -17.98 -45.34 -12.64
CA MET A 490 -16.83 -45.57 -11.76
C MET A 490 -15.48 -45.06 -12.28
N ILE A 491 -15.41 -44.41 -13.44
CA ILE A 491 -14.14 -43.95 -14.03
C ILE A 491 -14.21 -42.45 -14.37
N VAL A 492 -13.53 -41.65 -13.52
CA VAL A 492 -13.03 -40.27 -13.75
C VAL A 492 -13.97 -39.08 -13.51
N ASN A 493 -13.72 -38.47 -12.34
CA ASN A 493 -13.62 -37.06 -11.92
C ASN A 493 -14.67 -35.97 -12.32
N ARG A 494 -15.00 -35.18 -11.29
CA ARG A 494 -16.07 -34.18 -11.20
C ARG A 494 -15.74 -32.88 -11.96
N THR A 495 -16.27 -32.70 -13.17
CA THR A 495 -16.57 -31.35 -13.72
C THR A 495 -17.62 -31.34 -14.84
N LEU A 496 -18.32 -32.46 -15.06
CA LEU A 496 -19.43 -32.57 -16.02
C LEU A 496 -20.71 -33.12 -15.36
N ALA A 497 -20.85 -33.02 -14.04
CA ALA A 497 -22.09 -33.34 -13.33
C ALA A 497 -23.12 -32.18 -13.38
N LEU A 498 -22.70 -30.98 -13.74
CA LEU A 498 -23.58 -29.80 -13.83
C LEU A 498 -24.25 -29.62 -15.19
N THR A 499 -23.85 -30.39 -16.21
CA THR A 499 -24.47 -30.31 -17.55
C THR A 499 -25.55 -31.36 -17.77
N VAL A 500 -25.56 -32.48 -17.02
CA VAL A 500 -26.64 -33.49 -17.13
C VAL A 500 -27.84 -33.15 -16.23
N SER A 501 -27.66 -32.39 -15.15
CA SER A 501 -28.77 -31.97 -14.27
C SER A 501 -29.70 -30.90 -14.87
N LEU A 502 -29.33 -30.28 -15.99
CA LEU A 502 -30.14 -29.23 -16.65
C LEU A 502 -31.01 -29.75 -17.80
N CYS A 503 -30.86 -31.01 -18.22
CA CYS A 503 -31.65 -31.59 -19.30
C CYS A 503 -32.80 -32.51 -18.82
N CYS A 504 -32.83 -32.92 -17.55
CA CYS A 504 -33.95 -33.73 -17.01
C CYS A 504 -35.13 -32.88 -16.52
N ILE A 505 -34.91 -31.59 -16.27
CA ILE A 505 -35.94 -30.67 -15.76
C ILE A 505 -37.01 -30.36 -16.83
N PRO A 506 -36.70 -30.15 -18.12
CA PRO A 506 -37.73 -29.91 -19.13
C PRO A 506 -38.66 -31.11 -19.37
N ILE A 507 -38.14 -32.34 -19.24
CA ILE A 507 -38.90 -33.58 -19.51
C ILE A 507 -39.84 -33.89 -18.34
N TRP A 508 -39.43 -33.60 -17.10
CA TRP A 508 -40.32 -33.68 -15.93
C TRP A 508 -41.36 -32.54 -15.90
N PHE A 509 -40.99 -31.36 -16.40
CA PHE A 509 -41.87 -30.18 -16.47
C PHE A 509 -42.97 -30.34 -17.54
N LEU A 510 -42.69 -31.01 -18.66
CA LEU A 510 -43.71 -31.35 -19.67
C LEU A 510 -44.68 -32.43 -19.18
N PHE A 511 -44.27 -33.31 -18.25
CA PHE A 511 -45.15 -34.28 -17.60
C PHE A 511 -46.13 -33.61 -16.61
N LEU A 512 -45.68 -32.57 -15.90
CA LEU A 512 -46.50 -31.77 -14.97
C LEU A 512 -47.49 -30.81 -15.66
N ILE A 513 -47.16 -30.28 -16.84
CA ILE A 513 -48.09 -29.43 -17.62
C ILE A 513 -49.29 -30.22 -18.17
N ARG A 514 -49.16 -31.55 -18.35
CA ARG A 514 -50.23 -32.40 -18.90
C ARG A 514 -51.20 -32.95 -17.83
N SER A 515 -50.85 -32.97 -16.54
CA SER A 515 -51.65 -33.66 -15.51
C SER A 515 -52.78 -32.83 -14.90
N GLY A 516 -53.01 -31.59 -15.34
CA GLY A 516 -54.28 -30.88 -15.10
C GLY A 516 -54.68 -30.66 -13.63
N THR A 517 -53.78 -30.80 -12.67
CA THR A 517 -54.08 -30.54 -11.25
C THR A 517 -53.61 -29.14 -10.91
N GLY A 518 -54.57 -28.24 -10.76
CA GLY A 518 -54.36 -26.88 -10.28
C GLY A 518 -53.65 -26.88 -8.92
N LEU A 519 -52.57 -26.09 -8.85
CA LEU A 519 -51.97 -25.63 -7.61
C LEU A 519 -51.45 -24.22 -7.86
N ASP A 520 -52.17 -23.28 -7.27
CA ASP A 520 -52.00 -21.84 -7.38
C ASP A 520 -50.61 -21.36 -6.90
N SER A 521 -50.07 -20.37 -7.60
CA SER A 521 -49.16 -19.31 -7.11
C SER A 521 -47.80 -19.63 -6.45
N ALA A 522 -47.41 -20.90 -6.25
CA ALA A 522 -46.16 -21.23 -5.55
C ALA A 522 -44.92 -21.43 -6.46
N GLY A 523 -45.10 -21.77 -7.74
CA GLY A 523 -43.97 -22.09 -8.66
C GLY A 523 -43.27 -20.86 -9.25
N SER A 524 -44.03 -19.80 -9.56
CA SER A 524 -43.52 -18.54 -10.10
C SER A 524 -42.77 -17.71 -9.05
N THR A 525 -43.16 -17.81 -7.78
CA THR A 525 -42.45 -17.21 -6.65
C THR A 525 -41.11 -17.91 -6.39
N LEU A 526 -41.04 -19.25 -6.52
CA LEU A 526 -39.79 -20.00 -6.35
C LEU A 526 -38.74 -19.67 -7.42
N ILE A 527 -39.13 -19.49 -8.70
CA ILE A 527 -38.19 -19.11 -9.77
C ILE A 527 -37.64 -17.69 -9.57
N LEU A 528 -38.48 -16.75 -9.12
CA LEU A 528 -38.07 -15.39 -8.74
C LEU A 528 -37.14 -15.39 -7.53
N ILE A 529 -37.43 -16.21 -6.51
CA ILE A 529 -36.56 -16.39 -5.34
C ILE A 529 -35.22 -17.04 -5.77
N SER A 530 -35.21 -17.96 -6.72
CA SER A 530 -33.97 -18.57 -7.24
C SER A 530 -33.11 -17.57 -8.01
N ILE A 531 -33.70 -16.75 -8.90
CA ILE A 531 -32.97 -15.72 -9.66
C ILE A 531 -32.49 -14.59 -8.72
N ALA A 532 -33.35 -14.14 -7.79
CA ALA A 532 -32.98 -13.15 -6.78
C ALA A 532 -31.92 -13.68 -5.81
N GLY A 533 -32.02 -14.95 -5.42
CA GLY A 533 -31.03 -15.64 -4.60
C GLY A 533 -29.68 -15.79 -5.31
N LEU A 534 -29.67 -16.02 -6.62
CA LEU A 534 -28.46 -16.11 -7.43
C LEU A 534 -27.80 -14.72 -7.59
N GLY A 535 -28.60 -13.67 -7.82
CA GLY A 535 -28.13 -12.28 -7.82
C GLY A 535 -27.58 -11.85 -6.45
N PHE A 536 -28.27 -12.21 -5.36
CA PHE A 536 -27.82 -11.98 -4.00
C PHE A 536 -26.53 -12.74 -3.68
N TYR A 537 -26.41 -14.00 -4.10
CA TYR A 537 -25.22 -14.81 -3.91
C TYR A 537 -24.01 -14.24 -4.68
N VAL A 538 -24.19 -13.82 -5.93
CA VAL A 538 -23.11 -13.20 -6.72
C VAL A 538 -22.70 -11.86 -6.11
N GLY A 539 -23.64 -11.01 -5.70
CA GLY A 539 -23.34 -9.76 -5.01
C GLY A 539 -22.64 -9.97 -3.66
N TRP A 540 -23.08 -10.95 -2.88
CA TRP A 540 -22.47 -11.33 -1.60
C TRP A 540 -21.05 -11.89 -1.76
N GLN A 541 -20.82 -12.73 -2.78
CA GLN A 541 -19.49 -13.27 -3.11
C GLN A 541 -18.54 -12.18 -3.63
N ALA A 542 -19.06 -11.21 -4.37
CA ALA A 542 -18.31 -10.05 -4.83
C ALA A 542 -17.86 -9.15 -3.65
N ILE A 543 -18.74 -8.91 -2.66
CA ILE A 543 -18.41 -8.16 -1.44
C ILE A 543 -17.35 -8.88 -0.58
N LYS A 544 -17.36 -10.22 -0.59
CA LYS A 544 -16.34 -11.03 0.10
C LYS A 544 -14.98 -11.08 -0.61
N GLY A 545 -14.79 -10.37 -1.73
CA GLY A 545 -13.50 -10.25 -2.40
C GLY A 545 -13.11 -11.43 -3.29
N ASN A 546 -14.08 -12.21 -3.78
CA ASN A 546 -13.80 -13.32 -4.69
C ASN A 546 -13.44 -12.81 -6.10
N GLU A 547 -12.21 -13.09 -6.56
CA GLU A 547 -11.67 -12.61 -7.84
C GLU A 547 -12.53 -12.93 -9.06
N LYS A 548 -13.26 -14.06 -9.04
CA LYS A 548 -14.15 -14.48 -10.14
C LYS A 548 -15.27 -13.47 -10.42
N TYR A 549 -15.67 -12.69 -9.42
CA TYR A 549 -16.75 -11.70 -9.51
C TYR A 549 -16.24 -10.25 -9.39
N ALA A 550 -14.92 -10.03 -9.46
CA ALA A 550 -14.29 -8.70 -9.36
C ALA A 550 -14.79 -7.72 -10.44
N PHE A 551 -15.23 -8.22 -11.60
CA PHE A 551 -15.82 -7.39 -12.65
C PHE A 551 -17.09 -6.67 -12.18
N VAL A 552 -17.88 -7.27 -11.28
CA VAL A 552 -19.12 -6.66 -10.75
C VAL A 552 -18.77 -5.49 -9.82
N VAL A 553 -17.77 -5.66 -8.95
CA VAL A 553 -17.27 -4.59 -8.08
C VAL A 553 -16.65 -3.48 -8.93
N ASN A 554 -15.76 -3.79 -9.87
CA ASN A 554 -15.11 -2.80 -10.72
C ASN A 554 -16.10 -2.06 -11.63
N ALA A 555 -17.08 -2.74 -12.22
CA ALA A 555 -18.11 -2.10 -13.04
C ALA A 555 -19.08 -1.25 -12.19
N THR A 556 -19.41 -1.68 -10.96
CA THR A 556 -20.24 -0.90 -10.05
C THR A 556 -19.48 0.31 -9.53
N VAL A 557 -18.21 0.15 -9.11
CA VAL A 557 -17.37 1.26 -8.64
C VAL A 557 -17.11 2.24 -9.78
N ALA A 558 -16.76 1.77 -10.99
CA ALA A 558 -16.56 2.62 -12.17
C ALA A 558 -17.86 3.33 -12.62
N ALA A 559 -19.01 2.64 -12.58
CA ALA A 559 -20.30 3.27 -12.83
C ALA A 559 -20.69 4.24 -11.70
N THR A 560 -20.29 4.00 -10.46
CA THR A 560 -20.53 4.97 -9.38
C THR A 560 -19.56 6.14 -9.41
N SER A 561 -18.28 5.96 -9.77
CA SER A 561 -17.28 7.04 -9.85
C SER A 561 -17.53 7.96 -11.04
N PHE A 562 -18.06 7.42 -12.16
CA PHE A 562 -18.46 8.21 -13.32
C PHE A 562 -19.73 9.06 -13.06
N TRP A 563 -20.66 8.59 -12.22
CA TRP A 563 -21.93 9.28 -11.93
C TRP A 563 -21.96 10.03 -10.58
N MET A 564 -21.02 9.74 -9.67
CA MET A 564 -21.02 10.27 -8.30
C MET A 564 -19.63 10.82 -8.00
N ARG A 565 -19.58 12.12 -7.70
CA ARG A 565 -18.38 12.89 -7.32
C ARG A 565 -17.76 12.32 -6.04
N GLY A 566 -17.03 11.21 -6.14
CA GLY A 566 -16.13 10.70 -5.12
C GLY A 566 -14.80 11.44 -5.14
N THR A 567 -13.96 11.24 -4.13
CA THR A 567 -12.62 11.86 -4.13
C THR A 567 -11.80 11.31 -5.30
N SER A 568 -11.30 12.18 -6.16
CA SER A 568 -10.50 11.81 -7.33
C SER A 568 -9.06 12.28 -7.14
N PHE A 569 -8.10 11.36 -7.26
CA PHE A 569 -6.67 11.62 -7.42
C PHE A 569 -6.20 11.22 -8.83
N ARG A 570 -7.12 11.17 -9.81
CA ARG A 570 -6.81 10.68 -11.15
C ARG A 570 -5.66 11.49 -11.77
N GLY A 571 -4.61 10.82 -12.24
CA GLY A 571 -3.44 11.48 -12.82
C GLY A 571 -2.63 12.36 -11.87
N ALA A 572 -2.95 12.39 -10.56
CA ALA A 572 -2.23 13.20 -9.58
C ALA A 572 -0.83 12.64 -9.30
N ASN A 573 0.10 13.52 -8.96
CA ASN A 573 1.43 13.12 -8.47
C ASN A 573 1.43 13.01 -6.94
N LEU A 574 1.33 11.79 -6.42
CA LEU A 574 1.31 11.47 -5.00
C LEU A 574 2.67 10.94 -4.50
N THR A 575 3.76 11.32 -5.18
CA THR A 575 5.10 10.89 -4.79
C THR A 575 5.39 11.29 -3.35
N ASP A 576 5.83 10.35 -2.50
CA ASP A 576 6.09 10.58 -1.07
C ASP A 576 4.88 11.06 -0.24
N ALA A 577 3.66 10.99 -0.75
CA ALA A 577 2.46 11.36 0.00
C ALA A 577 2.13 10.33 1.10
N ASP A 578 1.48 10.77 2.18
CA ASP A 578 1.18 9.94 3.35
C ASP A 578 -0.31 9.76 3.59
N PHE A 579 -0.85 8.56 3.32
CA PHE A 579 -2.24 8.19 3.59
C PHE A 579 -2.39 7.31 4.84
N SER A 580 -1.46 7.39 5.79
CA SER A 580 -1.52 6.56 6.99
C SER A 580 -2.82 6.80 7.77
N ASP A 581 -3.49 5.72 8.18
CA ASP A 581 -4.79 5.74 8.88
C ASP A 581 -5.95 6.43 8.13
N ALA A 582 -5.79 6.78 6.86
CA ALA A 582 -6.84 7.40 6.05
C ALA A 582 -7.97 6.40 5.70
N THR A 583 -9.18 6.90 5.50
CA THR A 583 -10.33 6.09 5.01
C THR A 583 -10.56 6.39 3.54
N LEU A 584 -10.43 5.38 2.68
CA LEU A 584 -10.34 5.53 1.22
C LEU A 584 -11.49 4.84 0.47
N LYS A 585 -12.73 5.20 0.80
CA LYS A 585 -13.92 4.52 0.28
C LYS A 585 -14.27 4.88 -1.17
N GLY A 586 -13.94 4.03 -2.14
CA GLY A 586 -14.31 4.30 -3.53
C GLY A 586 -13.58 5.52 -4.11
N VAL A 587 -12.35 5.74 -3.66
CA VAL A 587 -11.46 6.80 -4.14
C VAL A 587 -10.87 6.38 -5.50
N ASP A 588 -10.71 7.33 -6.41
CA ASP A 588 -10.09 7.09 -7.73
C ASP A 588 -8.61 7.48 -7.74
N PHE A 589 -7.73 6.48 -7.84
CA PHE A 589 -6.28 6.62 -8.03
C PHE A 589 -5.84 6.24 -9.45
N SER A 590 -6.76 6.15 -10.40
CA SER A 590 -6.43 5.78 -11.79
C SER A 590 -5.39 6.73 -12.36
N ASP A 591 -4.37 6.19 -13.02
CA ASP A 591 -3.26 6.96 -13.62
C ASP A 591 -2.43 7.82 -12.64
N ALA A 592 -2.65 7.71 -11.33
CA ALA A 592 -1.90 8.47 -10.33
C ALA A 592 -0.47 7.92 -10.15
N ASN A 593 0.50 8.79 -9.92
CA ASN A 593 1.84 8.37 -9.53
C ASN A 593 1.91 8.12 -8.02
N LEU A 594 1.98 6.85 -7.63
CA LEU A 594 1.95 6.39 -6.23
C LEU A 594 3.34 6.02 -5.67
N THR A 595 4.40 6.57 -6.28
CA THR A 595 5.78 6.25 -5.91
C THR A 595 6.07 6.72 -4.48
N ARG A 596 6.50 5.80 -3.63
CA ARG A 596 6.82 5.99 -2.21
C ARG A 596 5.66 6.55 -1.38
N THR A 597 4.43 6.38 -1.85
CA THR A 597 3.23 6.72 -1.08
C THR A 597 3.06 5.76 0.10
N SER A 598 2.83 6.29 1.31
CA SER A 598 2.53 5.48 2.50
C SER A 598 1.04 5.12 2.55
N TRP A 599 0.73 3.85 2.82
CA TRP A 599 -0.63 3.33 2.99
C TRP A 599 -0.84 2.69 4.36
N PHE A 600 0.06 2.93 5.31
CA PHE A 600 0.09 2.22 6.59
C PHE A 600 -1.23 2.41 7.35
N HIS A 601 -1.90 1.31 7.69
CA HIS A 601 -3.23 1.29 8.32
C HIS A 601 -4.37 1.99 7.55
N ALA A 602 -4.19 2.27 6.25
CA ALA A 602 -5.26 2.83 5.42
C ALA A 602 -6.47 1.87 5.37
N LYS A 603 -7.66 2.43 5.60
CA LYS A 603 -8.93 1.70 5.69
C LYS A 603 -9.67 1.75 4.36
N GLU A 604 -10.36 0.66 4.04
CA GLU A 604 -11.22 0.52 2.85
C GLU A 604 -10.50 0.72 1.50
N LEU A 605 -9.16 0.61 1.47
CA LEU A 605 -8.36 0.69 0.24
C LEU A 605 -8.72 -0.40 -0.78
N ASN A 606 -9.31 -1.52 -0.34
CA ASN A 606 -9.83 -2.58 -1.20
C ASN A 606 -11.01 -2.14 -2.08
N LEU A 607 -11.67 -1.03 -1.74
CA LEU A 607 -12.78 -0.45 -2.50
C LEU A 607 -12.34 0.68 -3.45
N ALA A 608 -11.05 1.04 -3.46
CA ALA A 608 -10.55 2.10 -4.32
C ALA A 608 -10.37 1.65 -5.78
N CYS A 609 -10.60 2.57 -6.71
CA CYS A 609 -10.25 2.43 -8.12
C CYS A 609 -8.75 2.67 -8.27
N VAL A 610 -7.97 1.62 -8.53
CA VAL A 610 -6.50 1.69 -8.50
C VAL A 610 -5.83 1.57 -9.89
N GLY A 611 -6.62 1.53 -10.97
CA GLY A 611 -6.10 1.39 -12.34
C GLY A 611 -5.13 0.22 -12.51
N GLU A 612 -4.08 0.44 -13.31
CA GLU A 612 -2.97 -0.53 -13.52
C GLU A 612 -1.80 -0.34 -12.52
N SER A 613 -2.03 0.32 -11.39
CA SER A 613 -0.99 0.51 -10.36
C SER A 613 -0.64 -0.76 -9.59
N TYR A 614 0.43 -0.72 -8.79
CA TYR A 614 0.85 -1.83 -7.91
C TYR A 614 -0.24 -2.25 -6.91
N LEU A 615 -1.20 -1.36 -6.60
CA LEU A 615 -2.32 -1.63 -5.70
C LEU A 615 -3.36 -2.58 -6.32
N LYS A 616 -3.22 -2.99 -7.59
CA LYS A 616 -4.09 -4.02 -8.19
C LYS A 616 -3.94 -5.37 -7.47
N SER A 617 -2.72 -5.72 -7.06
CA SER A 617 -2.43 -6.97 -6.33
C SER A 617 -2.94 -6.92 -4.89
N PRO A 618 -3.82 -7.86 -4.46
CA PRO A 618 -4.24 -7.97 -3.06
C PRO A 618 -3.06 -8.17 -2.10
N LYS A 619 -2.04 -8.90 -2.55
CA LYS A 619 -0.84 -9.19 -1.77
C LYS A 619 -0.01 -7.94 -1.49
N ILE A 620 0.15 -7.06 -2.49
CA ILE A 620 0.85 -5.77 -2.31
C ILE A 620 0.03 -4.85 -1.41
N LYS A 621 -1.30 -4.79 -1.60
CA LYS A 621 -2.20 -4.01 -0.72
C LYS A 621 -2.09 -4.41 0.75
N GLU A 622 -2.05 -5.71 1.03
CA GLU A 622 -1.88 -6.22 2.40
C GLU A 622 -0.51 -5.82 2.98
N LEU A 623 0.57 -5.99 2.20
CA LEU A 623 1.92 -5.60 2.64
C LEU A 623 1.99 -4.11 2.97
N MET A 624 1.49 -3.25 2.08
CA MET A 624 1.58 -1.79 2.22
C MET A 624 0.71 -1.24 3.36
N THR A 625 -0.40 -1.90 3.70
CA THR A 625 -1.28 -1.46 4.78
C THR A 625 -0.88 -2.00 6.15
N THR A 626 -0.30 -3.20 6.22
CA THR A 626 0.08 -3.83 7.50
C THR A 626 1.56 -3.68 7.85
N GLY A 627 2.43 -3.50 6.85
CA GLY A 627 3.87 -3.64 7.01
C GLY A 627 4.33 -5.07 7.30
N LEU A 628 3.44 -6.08 7.23
CA LEU A 628 3.73 -7.47 7.59
C LEU A 628 3.95 -8.34 6.34
N GLY A 629 5.23 -8.50 5.98
CA GLY A 629 5.72 -9.33 4.89
C GLY A 629 6.46 -10.60 5.33
N GLN A 630 6.60 -10.86 6.63
CA GLN A 630 7.33 -12.01 7.15
C GLN A 630 6.87 -13.35 6.54
N ASP A 631 7.82 -14.19 6.15
CA ASP A 631 7.60 -15.50 5.52
C ASP A 631 6.81 -15.48 4.19
N LYS A 632 6.53 -14.30 3.61
CA LYS A 632 5.72 -14.19 2.38
C LYS A 632 6.58 -14.22 1.12
N ASN A 633 6.02 -14.80 0.06
CA ASN A 633 6.65 -14.86 -1.27
C ASN A 633 6.23 -13.71 -2.21
N PHE A 634 7.12 -12.78 -2.51
CA PHE A 634 6.92 -11.71 -3.48
C PHE A 634 7.75 -11.89 -4.76
N ASP A 635 8.10 -13.13 -5.10
CA ASP A 635 8.93 -13.46 -6.25
C ASP A 635 8.31 -12.94 -7.55
N TYR A 636 9.15 -12.42 -8.44
CA TYR A 636 8.79 -11.91 -9.77
C TYR A 636 7.73 -10.79 -9.78
N LEU A 637 7.42 -10.19 -8.63
CA LEU A 637 6.50 -9.05 -8.56
C LEU A 637 7.21 -7.74 -8.90
N SER A 638 6.48 -6.82 -9.52
CA SER A 638 6.90 -5.43 -9.62
C SER A 638 6.49 -4.69 -8.34
N LEU A 639 7.49 -4.32 -7.56
CA LEU A 639 7.44 -3.60 -6.28
C LEU A 639 8.18 -2.25 -6.39
N LYS A 640 8.33 -1.77 -7.63
CA LYS A 640 9.07 -0.55 -7.95
C LYS A 640 8.42 0.65 -7.27
N GLY A 641 9.23 1.42 -6.56
CA GLY A 641 8.78 2.63 -5.90
C GLY A 641 7.81 2.40 -4.76
N LEU A 642 7.77 1.21 -4.13
CA LEU A 642 6.97 1.03 -2.91
C LEU A 642 7.59 1.73 -1.71
N ASN A 643 6.75 2.24 -0.81
CA ASN A 643 7.16 2.61 0.53
C ASN A 643 7.00 1.44 1.50
N LEU A 644 8.12 0.82 1.87
CA LEU A 644 8.24 -0.30 2.78
C LEU A 644 9.07 0.09 4.02
N SER A 645 9.13 1.39 4.36
CA SER A 645 9.88 1.85 5.52
C SER A 645 9.35 1.23 6.81
N GLY A 646 10.24 0.65 7.63
CA GLY A 646 9.88 -0.01 8.88
C GLY A 646 9.10 -1.32 8.71
N ALA A 647 8.94 -1.84 7.48
CA ALA A 647 8.21 -3.07 7.25
C ALA A 647 8.94 -4.29 7.84
N ASN A 648 8.19 -5.25 8.37
CA ASN A 648 8.71 -6.56 8.74
C ASN A 648 8.70 -7.49 7.52
N LEU A 649 9.86 -7.73 6.93
CA LEU A 649 10.11 -8.56 5.75
C LEU A 649 11.04 -9.75 6.09
N GLU A 650 11.08 -10.16 7.36
CA GLU A 650 11.89 -11.28 7.84
C GLU A 650 11.57 -12.56 7.07
N ASP A 651 12.58 -13.26 6.58
CA ASP A 651 12.45 -14.49 5.78
C ASP A 651 11.57 -14.37 4.50
N ALA A 652 11.23 -13.15 4.08
CA ALA A 652 10.45 -12.92 2.87
C ALA A 652 11.25 -13.27 1.61
N SER A 653 10.54 -13.71 0.56
CA SER A 653 11.16 -14.05 -0.72
C SER A 653 10.90 -12.96 -1.76
N PHE A 654 11.96 -12.47 -2.42
CA PHE A 654 11.89 -11.44 -3.47
C PHE A 654 12.62 -11.90 -4.73
N ILE A 655 12.64 -13.20 -5.00
CA ILE A 655 13.43 -13.79 -6.09
C ILE A 655 12.94 -13.23 -7.42
N GLY A 656 13.82 -12.55 -8.15
CA GLY A 656 13.49 -11.92 -9.43
C GLY A 656 12.49 -10.75 -9.34
N ALA A 657 12.19 -10.24 -8.15
CA ALA A 657 11.32 -9.09 -7.96
C ALA A 657 12.01 -7.78 -8.39
N ASP A 658 11.21 -6.77 -8.73
CA ASP A 658 11.70 -5.41 -8.99
C ASP A 658 11.35 -4.48 -7.83
N LEU A 659 12.33 -4.14 -7.00
CA LEU A 659 12.26 -3.22 -5.87
C LEU A 659 13.00 -1.90 -6.18
N SER A 660 13.23 -1.57 -7.45
CA SER A 660 13.88 -0.31 -7.84
C SER A 660 13.14 0.89 -7.25
N GLN A 661 13.85 1.92 -6.80
CA GLN A 661 13.27 3.13 -6.18
C GLN A 661 12.43 2.90 -4.91
N ALA A 662 12.39 1.69 -4.36
CA ALA A 662 11.66 1.41 -3.14
C ALA A 662 12.31 2.09 -1.93
N ASN A 663 11.49 2.56 -1.00
CA ASN A 663 11.94 3.01 0.31
C ASN A 663 11.89 1.82 1.28
N LEU A 664 13.05 1.31 1.68
CA LEU A 664 13.24 0.20 2.62
C LEU A 664 13.91 0.68 3.92
N GLN A 665 13.84 1.98 4.23
CA GLN A 665 14.47 2.53 5.43
C GLN A 665 13.94 1.84 6.69
N ASP A 666 14.82 1.48 7.62
CA ASP A 666 14.49 0.78 8.86
C ASP A 666 13.70 -0.54 8.67
N ALA A 667 13.64 -1.12 7.46
CA ALA A 667 12.93 -2.37 7.22
C ALA A 667 13.70 -3.57 7.81
N ASN A 668 12.98 -4.54 8.35
CA ASN A 668 13.56 -5.81 8.77
C ASN A 668 13.59 -6.78 7.58
N LEU A 669 14.73 -6.95 6.94
CA LEU A 669 14.96 -7.94 5.88
C LEU A 669 15.87 -9.07 6.36
N CYS A 670 15.97 -9.33 7.67
CA CYS A 670 16.79 -10.41 8.17
C CYS A 670 16.29 -11.75 7.54
N GLY A 671 17.20 -12.58 7.00
CA GLY A 671 16.85 -13.84 6.33
C GLY A 671 16.20 -13.72 4.93
N ALA A 672 15.92 -12.51 4.43
CA ALA A 672 15.20 -12.32 3.17
C ALA A 672 15.97 -12.86 1.94
N LYS A 673 15.24 -13.36 0.94
CA LYS A 673 15.82 -13.89 -0.31
C LYS A 673 15.76 -12.84 -1.42
N LEU A 674 16.84 -12.10 -1.59
CA LEU A 674 17.01 -11.04 -2.61
C LEU A 674 17.72 -11.57 -3.88
N VAL A 675 17.38 -12.78 -4.32
CA VAL A 675 18.05 -13.43 -5.46
C VAL A 675 17.59 -12.83 -6.78
N LYS A 676 18.50 -12.33 -7.61
CA LYS A 676 18.17 -11.68 -8.90
C LYS A 676 17.20 -10.49 -8.78
N THR A 677 17.11 -9.90 -7.60
CA THR A 677 16.22 -8.78 -7.30
C THR A 677 16.79 -7.47 -7.85
N GLN A 678 15.96 -6.62 -8.45
CA GLN A 678 16.32 -5.28 -8.91
C GLN A 678 16.14 -4.28 -7.76
N LEU A 679 17.18 -3.52 -7.42
CA LEU A 679 17.28 -2.64 -6.25
C LEU A 679 17.94 -1.30 -6.60
N GLU A 680 17.94 -0.95 -7.87
CA GLU A 680 18.48 0.31 -8.37
C GLU A 680 17.72 1.49 -7.73
N GLN A 681 18.45 2.43 -7.10
CA GLN A 681 17.88 3.58 -6.40
C GLN A 681 17.00 3.24 -5.18
N ALA A 682 17.06 2.00 -4.68
CA ALA A 682 16.42 1.65 -3.43
C ALA A 682 17.13 2.30 -2.23
N ASP A 683 16.40 2.55 -1.14
CA ASP A 683 16.91 3.16 0.08
C ASP A 683 16.85 2.17 1.24
N PHE A 684 18.00 1.61 1.65
CA PHE A 684 18.12 0.67 2.76
C PHE A 684 18.61 1.32 4.07
N THR A 685 18.52 2.65 4.19
CA THR A 685 19.08 3.35 5.36
C THR A 685 18.51 2.76 6.67
N GLY A 686 19.37 2.24 7.55
CA GLY A 686 18.93 1.62 8.81
C GLY A 686 18.26 0.24 8.73
N ALA A 687 18.19 -0.39 7.55
CA ALA A 687 17.55 -1.70 7.39
C ALA A 687 18.40 -2.86 7.99
N CYS A 688 17.74 -3.92 8.49
CA CYS A 688 18.42 -5.19 8.83
C CYS A 688 18.55 -6.07 7.59
N LEU A 689 19.76 -6.54 7.28
CA LEU A 689 20.02 -7.54 6.23
C LEU A 689 20.71 -8.82 6.77
N THR A 690 20.80 -8.99 8.09
CA THR A 690 21.42 -10.17 8.70
C THR A 690 20.79 -11.47 8.21
N GLY A 691 21.60 -12.35 7.64
CA GLY A 691 21.18 -13.64 7.08
C GLY A 691 20.48 -13.55 5.73
N ALA A 692 20.37 -12.37 5.12
CA ALA A 692 19.76 -12.22 3.79
C ALA A 692 20.63 -12.88 2.71
N CYS A 693 19.98 -13.37 1.65
CA CYS A 693 20.63 -13.93 0.48
C CYS A 693 20.62 -12.93 -0.69
N ILE A 694 21.81 -12.46 -1.11
CA ILE A 694 21.97 -11.39 -2.11
C ILE A 694 22.49 -11.91 -3.47
N GLN A 695 22.29 -13.19 -3.77
CA GLN A 695 22.78 -13.81 -5.01
C GLN A 695 22.26 -13.06 -6.25
N ASP A 696 23.17 -12.55 -7.08
CA ASP A 696 22.85 -11.85 -8.32
C ASP A 696 21.86 -10.67 -8.17
N TRP A 697 21.75 -10.09 -6.97
CA TRP A 697 20.99 -8.87 -6.80
C TRP A 697 21.61 -7.74 -7.65
N LYS A 698 20.77 -6.80 -8.10
CA LYS A 698 21.20 -5.68 -8.94
C LYS A 698 21.00 -4.39 -8.16
N ILE A 699 22.09 -3.69 -7.91
CA ILE A 699 22.09 -2.39 -7.23
C ILE A 699 22.80 -1.37 -8.12
N ALA A 700 22.70 -0.09 -7.76
CA ALA A 700 23.42 0.98 -8.44
C ALA A 700 24.18 1.83 -7.41
N ARG A 701 25.10 2.68 -7.87
CA ARG A 701 25.77 3.67 -6.99
C ARG A 701 24.80 4.62 -6.26
N SER A 702 23.58 4.75 -6.78
CA SER A 702 22.49 5.53 -6.18
C SER A 702 21.69 4.77 -5.12
N THR A 703 21.93 3.47 -4.95
CA THR A 703 21.30 2.66 -3.88
C THR A 703 21.93 3.05 -2.54
N LYS A 704 21.10 3.44 -1.56
CA LYS A 704 21.59 3.89 -0.26
C LYS A 704 21.71 2.70 0.69
N LEU A 705 22.87 2.56 1.34
CA LEU A 705 23.18 1.49 2.28
C LEU A 705 23.65 2.05 3.65
N ASP A 706 23.41 3.34 3.89
CA ASP A 706 23.89 4.04 5.07
C ASP A 706 23.29 3.44 6.35
N GLY A 707 24.14 2.98 7.27
CA GLY A 707 23.68 2.42 8.54
C GLY A 707 22.89 1.12 8.42
N VAL A 708 23.02 0.38 7.31
CA VAL A 708 22.51 -1.00 7.22
C VAL A 708 23.10 -1.84 8.35
N GLU A 709 22.23 -2.53 9.07
CA GLU A 709 22.59 -3.49 10.10
C GLU A 709 22.70 -4.88 9.47
N CYS A 710 23.89 -5.47 9.50
CA CYS A 710 24.12 -6.77 8.91
C CYS A 710 25.25 -7.47 9.64
N ASP A 711 25.00 -8.60 10.29
CA ASP A 711 26.06 -9.40 10.90
C ASP A 711 26.71 -10.34 9.88
N TYR A 712 25.92 -10.89 8.98
CA TYR A 712 26.38 -11.78 7.90
C TYR A 712 25.35 -11.85 6.77
N ILE A 713 25.78 -12.27 5.58
CA ILE A 713 24.90 -12.54 4.43
C ILE A 713 25.24 -13.89 3.77
N TYR A 714 24.39 -14.33 2.85
CA TYR A 714 24.69 -15.41 1.92
C TYR A 714 24.80 -14.89 0.49
N THR A 715 25.86 -15.27 -0.21
CA THR A 715 26.05 -14.91 -1.63
C THR A 715 25.45 -15.94 -2.58
N ARG A 716 24.91 -17.03 -2.05
CA ARG A 716 24.19 -18.07 -2.79
C ARG A 716 22.92 -18.45 -2.03
N LEU A 717 21.92 -18.91 -2.77
CA LEU A 717 20.66 -19.37 -2.18
C LEU A 717 20.87 -20.64 -1.35
N THR A 718 20.38 -20.62 -0.11
CA THR A 718 20.40 -21.75 0.82
C THR A 718 19.59 -22.93 0.30
N THR A 719 20.11 -24.16 0.44
CA THR A 719 19.40 -25.40 0.08
C THR A 719 19.37 -26.35 1.27
N PRO A 720 18.42 -27.31 1.34
CA PRO A 720 18.40 -28.31 2.41
C PRO A 720 19.72 -29.08 2.57
N ASP A 721 20.41 -29.32 1.46
CA ASP A 721 21.70 -30.03 1.43
C ASP A 721 22.91 -29.11 1.72
N ASN A 722 22.74 -27.79 1.62
CA ASN A 722 23.76 -26.79 1.94
C ASN A 722 23.11 -25.56 2.61
N PRO A 723 22.95 -25.58 3.94
CA PRO A 723 22.21 -24.55 4.65
C PRO A 723 22.92 -23.20 4.70
N ASN A 724 24.25 -23.15 4.47
CA ASN A 724 25.06 -21.93 4.60
C ASN A 724 25.99 -21.73 3.38
N PRO A 725 25.48 -21.62 2.14
CA PRO A 725 26.33 -21.54 0.98
C PRO A 725 26.98 -20.15 0.88
N CYS A 726 28.31 -20.13 0.89
CA CYS A 726 29.11 -18.92 0.66
C CYS A 726 28.69 -17.74 1.56
N ARG A 727 28.60 -18.00 2.87
CA ARG A 727 28.40 -16.99 3.92
C ARG A 727 29.52 -15.94 3.86
N GLN A 728 29.17 -14.67 4.05
CA GLN A 728 30.14 -13.60 4.29
C GLN A 728 29.84 -12.90 5.61
N PRO A 729 30.85 -12.59 6.44
CA PRO A 729 32.26 -13.02 6.31
C PRO A 729 32.41 -14.55 6.31
N GLU A 730 33.43 -15.09 5.62
CA GLU A 730 33.62 -16.55 5.51
C GLU A 730 33.88 -17.23 6.88
N ASP A 731 34.51 -16.49 7.79
CA ASP A 731 34.72 -16.92 9.17
C ASP A 731 33.44 -16.79 9.99
N TYR A 732 32.94 -17.91 10.51
CA TYR A 732 31.72 -17.99 11.30
C TYR A 732 31.81 -17.30 12.66
N GLN A 733 33.01 -17.04 13.17
CA GLN A 733 33.21 -16.28 14.40
C GLN A 733 33.22 -14.76 14.15
N LYS A 734 33.24 -14.34 12.88
CA LYS A 734 33.21 -12.92 12.50
C LYS A 734 31.83 -12.50 12.01
N THR A 735 31.54 -11.24 12.25
CA THR A 735 30.40 -10.50 11.74
C THR A 735 30.91 -9.28 10.98
N PHE A 736 30.14 -8.75 10.04
CA PHE A 736 30.42 -7.41 9.53
C PHE A 736 30.31 -6.42 10.69
N GLU A 737 31.29 -5.54 10.83
CA GLU A 737 31.14 -4.39 11.70
C GLU A 737 30.29 -3.32 10.98
N PRO A 738 29.72 -2.35 11.71
CA PRO A 738 28.90 -1.32 11.09
C PRO A 738 29.65 -0.56 9.99
N GLY A 739 29.11 -0.59 8.77
CA GLY A 739 29.72 0.00 7.57
C GLY A 739 30.42 -1.03 6.67
N ASP A 740 30.96 -2.11 7.22
CA ASP A 740 31.73 -3.11 6.46
C ASP A 740 30.88 -3.76 5.35
N PHE A 741 29.59 -3.96 5.61
CA PHE A 741 28.67 -4.48 4.60
C PHE A 741 28.56 -3.56 3.39
N ALA A 742 28.44 -2.24 3.60
CA ALA A 742 28.34 -1.28 2.50
C ALA A 742 29.63 -1.26 1.67
N ASP A 743 30.79 -1.32 2.33
CA ASP A 743 32.10 -1.40 1.67
C ASP A 743 32.26 -2.71 0.88
N PHE A 744 31.86 -3.84 1.47
CA PHE A 744 31.84 -5.16 0.80
C PHE A 744 30.99 -5.13 -0.48
N VAL A 745 29.81 -4.52 -0.40
CA VAL A 745 28.90 -4.40 -1.54
C VAL A 745 29.49 -3.48 -2.63
N GLN A 746 30.07 -2.34 -2.25
CA GLN A 746 30.76 -1.44 -3.20
C GLN A 746 31.95 -2.15 -3.88
N TYR A 747 32.70 -2.96 -3.14
CA TYR A 747 33.79 -3.77 -3.68
C TYR A 747 33.29 -4.77 -4.72
N ILE A 748 32.22 -5.53 -4.43
CA ILE A 748 31.62 -6.47 -5.39
C ILE A 748 31.14 -5.77 -6.65
N GLU A 749 30.52 -4.59 -6.53
CA GLU A 749 30.06 -3.83 -7.69
C GLU A 749 31.22 -3.29 -8.53
N SER A 750 32.33 -2.87 -7.90
CA SER A 750 33.52 -2.45 -8.65
C SER A 750 34.06 -3.57 -9.55
N LEU A 751 34.05 -4.81 -9.05
CA LEU A 751 34.47 -6.00 -9.81
C LEU A 751 33.51 -6.40 -10.94
N ARG A 752 32.25 -5.93 -10.90
CA ARG A 752 31.25 -6.18 -11.96
C ARG A 752 31.30 -5.12 -13.07
N SER A 753 31.89 -3.96 -12.80
CA SER A 753 32.00 -2.85 -13.75
C SER A 753 33.26 -2.87 -14.63
N ASP A 754 34.24 -3.72 -14.29
CA ASP A 754 35.43 -4.04 -15.09
C ASP A 754 35.19 -5.31 -15.93
#